data_AF-A0A7Y9K3D0-F1
#
_entry.id   AF-A0A7Y9K3D0-F1
#
_cell.length_a   1.000
_cell.length_b   1.000
_cell.length_c   1.000
_cell.angle_alpha   90.00
_cell.angle_beta   90.00
_cell.angle_gamma   90.00
#
_symmetry.space_group_name_H-M   'P 1'
#
loop_
_entity.id
_entity.type
_entity.pdbx_description
1 polymer ?
#
loop_
_entity_poly.entity_id
_entity_poly.type
_entity_poly.pdbx_seq_one_letter_code
_entity_poly.pdbx_strand_id
1 'polypeptide(L)'
;MSLVAATVPASGAAASPVAATASHRTALASILAVGGRLLSRLIDLVALIVLARLLQPADFGLISIAMSLIFIVEAVMELPVSQVLLVERDITRSMMDTAFTLSVLRGLVLAILIGAAAWPFAMVYGDARLLPLIVALALAPAFRGISNPRLALYNRDLDFRRTVATELLGKLVSLCVSIGVAVATGSYWALALGTILSPVTASLMSFVLAPYRPAFSLKDWRLFRNFLSWLSGAQLFSAFAWQMDRLVLGRLAPTATVGRFTMADSLASIPGQVLLTPILGPLSAGLVAVRDDPERLRQAYLKTFAAVALLGFPILAGTALLAHPVVSLALGAKWDMVAPILQWLALAGIPGLLWTPLNALALALRRSTLIFNRQLTDFLVKVPLVIAGAWFFLIPGIAAARAAAALVLAGMAVRAARDAIDLPVWAQLKAILRPVVGCLVMGAVVFPVARLLPTDLSRPWLTVALAGLAALGALAFGATVLLLWQVVGRPQGGESMVLGIVTKMLRRGRGSAAAPGERPASSAEQEAVHADARDQIFALATASTKATAEPAASSVYRILDILMQANLVQPTDNRSIEGEQYQPRITLVCQRCGQSTPIRGHAASNIISVAAGAAGFHMTAKTIEVGGHCARCPTPSRQVTRPYPKRP
;
A
#
# COMPACT_ATOMS: atom_id res chain seq x y z
N MET A 1 20.73 -19.56 -12.59
CA MET A 1 20.79 -19.91 -14.03
C MET A 1 19.58 -19.33 -14.74
N SER A 2 19.84 -18.88 -15.97
CA SER A 2 19.11 -17.90 -16.79
C SER A 2 17.62 -18.11 -16.96
N LEU A 3 16.86 -17.00 -17.04
CA LEU A 3 15.66 -16.89 -17.87
C LEU A 3 15.32 -15.41 -18.16
N VAL A 4 15.67 -15.03 -19.40
CA VAL A 4 14.95 -14.21 -20.38
C VAL A 4 14.27 -12.92 -19.90
N ALA A 5 14.89 -11.81 -20.32
CA ALA A 5 14.38 -10.45 -20.28
C ALA A 5 13.27 -10.23 -21.31
N ALA A 6 12.15 -9.65 -20.87
CA ALA A 6 11.21 -8.96 -21.73
C ALA A 6 11.20 -7.47 -21.32
N THR A 7 11.85 -6.65 -22.13
CA THR A 7 11.93 -5.19 -22.04
C THR A 7 10.62 -4.56 -22.51
N VAL A 8 9.93 -3.85 -21.62
CA VAL A 8 8.85 -2.92 -21.99
C VAL A 8 9.45 -1.51 -21.92
N PRO A 9 9.49 -0.72 -23.02
CA PRO A 9 9.96 0.64 -22.95
C PRO A 9 8.88 1.54 -22.34
N ALA A 10 9.31 2.44 -21.45
CA ALA A 10 8.46 3.45 -20.83
C ALA A 10 8.33 4.67 -21.76
N SER A 11 7.11 5.04 -22.13
CA SER A 11 6.77 6.37 -22.66
C SER A 11 5.95 7.13 -21.62
N GLY A 12 6.24 8.43 -21.48
CA GLY A 12 5.63 9.32 -20.51
C GLY A 12 4.15 9.55 -20.83
N ALA A 13 3.28 9.20 -19.88
CA ALA A 13 1.86 9.43 -19.99
C ALA A 13 1.50 10.88 -19.58
N ALA A 14 1.30 11.75 -20.56
CA ALA A 14 0.35 12.85 -20.44
C ALA A 14 -1.05 12.30 -20.76
N ALA A 15 -2.01 12.54 -19.87
CA ALA A 15 -3.34 11.93 -19.91
C ALA A 15 -4.16 12.39 -21.13
N SER A 16 -4.63 11.44 -21.94
CA SER A 16 -5.63 11.65 -22.99
C SER A 16 -7.07 11.60 -22.43
N PRO A 17 -8.09 12.14 -23.12
CA PRO A 17 -9.42 12.36 -22.54
C PRO A 17 -10.23 11.08 -22.24
N VAL A 18 -9.80 9.91 -22.72
CA VAL A 18 -10.36 8.59 -22.36
C VAL A 18 -9.77 8.06 -21.05
N ALA A 19 -8.57 8.55 -20.66
CA ALA A 19 -8.00 8.29 -19.35
C ALA A 19 -8.78 9.00 -18.22
N ALA A 20 -9.63 9.98 -18.51
CA ALA A 20 -10.39 10.71 -17.49
C ALA A 20 -11.50 9.86 -16.81
N THR A 21 -12.17 8.97 -17.55
CA THR A 21 -13.22 8.08 -17.00
C THR A 21 -12.65 6.83 -16.34
N ALA A 22 -11.55 6.27 -16.85
CA ALA A 22 -10.77 5.22 -16.19
C ALA A 22 -10.03 5.74 -14.95
N SER A 23 -9.51 6.98 -14.99
CA SER A 23 -8.90 7.67 -13.84
C SER A 23 -9.91 7.92 -12.73
N HIS A 24 -11.16 8.25 -13.05
CA HIS A 24 -12.17 8.48 -12.01
C HIS A 24 -12.54 7.19 -11.26
N ARG A 25 -12.71 6.07 -11.98
CA ARG A 25 -13.00 4.76 -11.34
C ARG A 25 -11.83 4.25 -10.51
N THR A 26 -10.60 4.35 -11.02
CA THR A 26 -9.38 3.96 -10.29
C THR A 26 -9.13 4.85 -9.06
N ALA A 27 -9.40 6.15 -9.16
CA ALA A 27 -9.31 7.09 -8.03
C ALA A 27 -10.35 6.78 -6.95
N LEU A 28 -11.62 6.58 -7.32
CA LEU A 28 -12.68 6.22 -6.37
C LEU A 28 -12.40 4.87 -5.68
N ALA A 29 -11.94 3.87 -6.44
CA ALA A 29 -11.54 2.57 -5.89
C ALA A 29 -10.39 2.72 -4.88
N SER A 30 -9.39 3.53 -5.19
CA SER A 30 -8.25 3.80 -4.30
C SER A 30 -8.67 4.55 -3.04
N ILE A 31 -9.54 5.56 -3.16
CA ILE A 31 -10.11 6.31 -2.03
C ILE A 31 -10.89 5.36 -1.13
N LEU A 32 -11.71 4.48 -1.69
CA LEU A 32 -12.47 3.50 -0.94
C LEU A 32 -11.55 2.50 -0.21
N ALA A 33 -10.50 2.01 -0.85
CA ALA A 33 -9.55 1.09 -0.24
C ALA A 33 -8.80 1.75 0.93
N VAL A 34 -8.30 2.98 0.74
CA VAL A 34 -7.59 3.72 1.78
C VAL A 34 -8.53 4.13 2.90
N GLY A 35 -9.71 4.65 2.58
CA GLY A 35 -10.74 5.04 3.54
C GLY A 35 -11.25 3.85 4.36
N GLY A 36 -11.46 2.71 3.71
CA GLY A 36 -11.83 1.44 4.37
C GLY A 36 -10.76 0.98 5.36
N ARG A 37 -9.48 0.99 4.95
CA ARG A 37 -8.36 0.69 5.85
C ARG A 37 -8.28 1.65 7.04
N LEU A 38 -8.47 2.95 6.79
CA LEU A 38 -8.44 3.95 7.85
C LEU A 38 -9.58 3.74 8.86
N LEU A 39 -10.79 3.47 8.36
CA LEU A 39 -11.95 3.16 9.20
C LEU A 39 -11.72 1.87 10.00
N SER A 40 -11.17 0.83 9.37
CA SER A 40 -10.74 -0.39 10.04
C SER A 40 -9.75 -0.13 11.18
N ARG A 41 -8.81 0.80 11.02
CA ARG A 41 -7.86 1.18 12.09
C ARG A 41 -8.50 2.00 13.19
N LEU A 42 -9.48 2.85 12.85
CA LEU A 42 -10.27 3.57 13.86
C LEU A 42 -11.08 2.59 14.71
N ILE A 43 -11.67 1.55 14.11
CA ILE A 43 -12.38 0.50 14.86
C ILE A 43 -11.41 -0.23 15.81
N ASP A 44 -10.22 -0.62 15.33
CA ASP A 44 -9.19 -1.27 16.18
C ASP A 44 -8.79 -0.37 17.36
N LEU A 45 -8.63 0.93 17.13
CA LEU A 45 -8.27 1.91 18.15
C LEU A 45 -9.38 2.05 19.21
N VAL A 46 -10.64 2.16 18.76
CA VAL A 46 -11.79 2.20 19.66
C VAL A 46 -11.87 0.90 20.47
N ALA A 47 -11.71 -0.26 19.84
CA ALA A 47 -11.67 -1.55 20.51
C ALA A 47 -10.59 -1.59 21.59
N LEU A 48 -9.37 -1.17 21.25
CA LEU A 48 -8.23 -1.15 22.15
C LEU A 48 -8.51 -0.26 23.37
N ILE A 49 -8.99 0.97 23.17
CA ILE A 49 -9.26 1.93 24.25
C ILE A 49 -10.39 1.43 25.16
N VAL A 50 -11.51 0.98 24.58
CA VAL A 50 -12.67 0.52 25.35
C VAL A 50 -12.32 -0.73 26.14
N LEU A 51 -11.71 -1.74 25.51
CA LEU A 51 -11.32 -2.97 26.19
C LEU A 51 -10.23 -2.73 27.24
N ALA A 52 -9.29 -1.81 26.98
CA ALA A 52 -8.29 -1.43 27.97
C ALA A 52 -8.92 -0.76 29.21
N ARG A 53 -10.04 -0.06 29.07
CA ARG A 53 -10.78 0.49 30.22
C ARG A 53 -11.56 -0.57 30.99
N LEU A 54 -12.06 -1.60 30.33
CA LEU A 54 -12.82 -2.68 30.95
C LEU A 54 -11.94 -3.74 31.61
N LEU A 55 -10.81 -4.11 30.99
CA LEU A 55 -9.98 -5.25 31.41
C LEU A 55 -8.71 -4.85 32.16
N GLN A 56 -8.03 -5.82 32.79
CA GLN A 56 -6.80 -5.59 33.52
C GLN A 56 -5.56 -5.71 32.62
N PRO A 57 -4.44 -5.03 32.95
CA PRO A 57 -3.20 -5.18 32.19
C PRO A 57 -2.71 -6.63 32.04
N ALA A 58 -2.96 -7.48 33.04
CA ALA A 58 -2.59 -8.90 32.99
C ALA A 58 -3.26 -9.66 31.84
N ASP A 59 -4.50 -9.31 31.50
CA ASP A 59 -5.27 -9.95 30.42
C ASP A 59 -4.64 -9.68 29.06
N PHE A 60 -4.22 -8.43 28.82
CA PHE A 60 -3.47 -8.04 27.62
C PHE A 60 -2.13 -8.75 27.54
N GLY A 61 -1.46 -8.95 28.68
CA GLY A 61 -0.20 -9.70 28.76
C GLY A 61 -0.38 -11.14 28.32
N LEU A 62 -1.35 -11.85 28.90
CA LEU A 62 -1.65 -13.24 28.58
C LEU A 62 -1.98 -13.43 27.10
N ILE A 63 -2.85 -12.58 26.56
CA ILE A 63 -3.23 -12.60 25.13
C ILE A 63 -2.03 -12.30 24.24
N SER A 64 -1.18 -11.35 24.62
CA SER A 64 0.00 -11.00 23.82
C SER A 64 1.04 -12.12 23.75
N ILE A 65 1.22 -12.86 24.85
CA ILE A 65 2.10 -14.04 24.90
C ILE A 65 1.53 -15.14 24.01
N ALA A 66 0.22 -15.43 24.11
CA ALA A 66 -0.43 -16.43 23.26
C ALA A 66 -0.38 -16.06 21.75
N MET A 67 -0.67 -14.80 21.41
CA MET A 67 -0.57 -14.28 20.04
C MET A 67 0.85 -14.31 19.49
N SER A 68 1.86 -14.33 20.35
CA SER A 68 3.26 -14.44 19.92
C SER A 68 3.56 -15.73 19.20
N LEU A 69 3.10 -16.85 19.75
CA LEU A 69 3.21 -18.15 19.10
C LEU A 69 2.48 -18.15 17.76
N ILE A 70 1.26 -17.62 17.75
CA ILE A 70 0.41 -17.58 16.56
C ILE A 70 1.07 -16.81 15.42
N PHE A 71 1.58 -15.60 15.69
CA PHE A 71 2.24 -14.79 14.66
C PHE A 71 3.49 -15.44 14.10
N ILE A 72 4.29 -16.12 14.94
CA ILE A 72 5.48 -16.82 14.49
C ILE A 72 5.09 -17.97 13.56
N VAL A 73 4.16 -18.83 13.98
CA VAL A 73 3.73 -20.00 13.19
C VAL A 73 3.04 -19.56 11.88
N GLU A 74 2.21 -18.51 11.93
CA GLU A 74 1.58 -17.92 10.75
C GLU A 74 2.58 -17.38 9.72
N ALA A 75 3.65 -16.73 10.19
CA ALA A 75 4.68 -16.16 9.33
C ALA A 75 5.52 -17.25 8.65
N VAL A 76 5.81 -18.37 9.32
CA VAL A 76 6.53 -19.51 8.74
C VAL A 76 5.73 -20.10 7.58
N MET A 77 4.42 -20.22 7.74
CA MET A 77 3.50 -20.88 6.82
C MET A 77 2.75 -19.88 5.93
N GLU A 78 3.31 -18.68 5.70
CA GLU A 78 2.66 -17.67 4.87
C GLU A 78 2.65 -18.07 3.39
N LEU A 79 1.46 -18.39 2.87
CA LEU A 79 1.25 -18.71 1.45
C LEU A 79 0.64 -17.49 0.74
N PRO A 80 1.31 -16.91 -0.26
CA PRO A 80 0.82 -15.73 -0.99
C PRO A 80 -0.23 -16.10 -2.06
N VAL A 81 -1.25 -16.89 -1.69
CA VAL A 81 -2.27 -17.43 -2.63
C VAL A 81 -3.01 -16.33 -3.39
N SER A 82 -3.39 -15.26 -2.69
CA SER A 82 -4.11 -14.12 -3.28
C SER A 82 -3.25 -13.32 -4.27
N GLN A 83 -1.94 -13.28 -4.07
CA GLN A 83 -1.02 -12.57 -4.97
C GLN A 83 -0.83 -13.33 -6.29
N VAL A 84 -0.81 -14.67 -6.23
CA VAL A 84 -0.75 -15.52 -7.44
C VAL A 84 -1.98 -15.29 -8.31
N LEU A 85 -3.19 -15.31 -7.71
CA LEU A 85 -4.42 -15.02 -8.44
C LEU A 85 -4.48 -13.59 -8.99
N LEU A 86 -3.82 -12.62 -8.36
CA LEU A 86 -3.83 -11.23 -8.82
C LEU A 86 -2.98 -11.01 -10.07
N VAL A 87 -1.85 -11.72 -10.18
CA VAL A 87 -0.88 -11.57 -11.27
C VAL A 87 -1.29 -12.41 -12.50
N GLU A 88 -2.01 -13.50 -12.28
CA GLU A 88 -2.44 -14.40 -13.34
C GLU A 88 -3.46 -13.74 -14.29
N ARG A 89 -3.23 -13.90 -15.60
CA ARG A 89 -4.06 -13.26 -16.63
C ARG A 89 -5.38 -14.00 -16.82
N ASP A 90 -5.30 -15.30 -17.04
CA ASP A 90 -6.44 -16.17 -17.36
C ASP A 90 -6.82 -17.04 -16.17
N ILE A 91 -7.69 -16.51 -15.30
CA ILE A 91 -8.11 -17.20 -14.08
C ILE A 91 -9.25 -18.17 -14.43
N THR A 92 -8.93 -19.46 -14.38
CA THR A 92 -9.93 -20.53 -14.54
C THR A 92 -10.60 -20.87 -13.21
N ARG A 93 -11.74 -21.55 -13.28
CA ARG A 93 -12.44 -22.07 -12.10
C ARG A 93 -11.56 -23.03 -11.30
N SER A 94 -10.82 -23.89 -11.99
CA SER A 94 -9.90 -24.86 -11.39
C SER A 94 -8.78 -24.19 -10.55
N MET A 95 -8.29 -23.03 -11.00
CA MET A 95 -7.29 -22.25 -10.26
C MET A 95 -7.86 -21.66 -8.97
N MET A 96 -9.10 -21.17 -8.99
CA MET A 96 -9.80 -20.67 -7.78
C MET A 96 -10.10 -21.79 -6.79
N ASP A 97 -10.53 -22.95 -7.28
CA ASP A 97 -10.78 -24.15 -6.47
C ASP A 97 -9.48 -24.67 -5.84
N THR A 98 -8.37 -24.62 -6.59
CA THR A 98 -7.03 -24.92 -6.08
C THR A 98 -6.59 -23.92 -5.01
N ALA A 99 -6.71 -22.62 -5.27
CA ALA A 99 -6.40 -21.57 -4.30
C ALA A 99 -7.17 -21.72 -2.98
N PHE A 100 -8.46 -22.04 -3.05
CA PHE A 100 -9.29 -22.29 -1.87
C PHE A 100 -8.80 -23.54 -1.12
N THR A 101 -8.58 -24.64 -1.82
CA THR A 101 -8.10 -25.90 -1.23
C THR A 101 -6.78 -25.72 -0.48
N LEU A 102 -5.84 -24.97 -1.07
CA LEU A 102 -4.56 -24.65 -0.44
C LEU A 102 -4.69 -23.75 0.77
N SER A 103 -5.61 -22.78 0.72
CA SER A 103 -5.86 -21.87 1.84
C SER A 103 -6.50 -22.60 3.02
N VAL A 104 -7.45 -23.51 2.76
CA VAL A 104 -8.06 -24.37 3.78
C VAL A 104 -7.03 -25.34 4.37
N LEU A 105 -6.24 -26.01 3.52
CA LEU A 105 -5.19 -26.92 3.97
C LEU A 105 -4.16 -26.20 4.84
N ARG A 106 -3.72 -24.99 4.43
CA ARG A 106 -2.87 -24.13 5.25
C ARG A 106 -3.51 -23.84 6.61
N GLY A 107 -4.76 -23.42 6.61
CA GLY A 107 -5.49 -23.09 7.85
C GLY A 107 -5.55 -24.29 8.81
N LEU A 108 -5.80 -25.49 8.28
CA LEU A 108 -5.81 -26.73 9.04
C LEU A 108 -4.42 -27.07 9.59
N VAL A 109 -3.37 -26.99 8.76
CA VAL A 109 -1.98 -27.22 9.19
C VAL A 109 -1.57 -26.24 10.28
N LEU A 110 -1.92 -24.95 10.13
CA LEU A 110 -1.69 -23.94 11.17
C LEU A 110 -2.40 -24.29 12.48
N ALA A 111 -3.66 -24.70 12.43
CA ALA A 111 -4.41 -25.09 13.61
C ALA A 111 -3.76 -26.28 14.34
N ILE A 112 -3.34 -27.31 13.59
CA ILE A 112 -2.67 -28.50 14.14
C ILE A 112 -1.31 -28.12 14.75
N LEU A 113 -0.49 -27.35 14.04
CA LEU A 113 0.83 -26.93 14.53
C LEU A 113 0.73 -26.06 15.78
N ILE A 114 -0.18 -25.08 15.79
CA ILE A 114 -0.42 -24.21 16.95
C ILE A 114 -0.97 -25.03 18.13
N GLY A 115 -1.93 -25.94 17.88
CA GLY A 115 -2.49 -26.81 18.90
C GLY A 115 -1.44 -27.75 19.51
N ALA A 116 -0.60 -28.36 18.68
CA ALA A 116 0.52 -29.20 19.15
C ALA A 116 1.56 -28.41 19.95
N ALA A 117 1.85 -27.17 19.53
CA ALA A 117 2.77 -26.28 20.24
C ALA A 117 2.18 -25.66 21.51
N ALA A 118 0.85 -25.67 21.70
CA ALA A 118 0.19 -25.02 22.83
C ALA A 118 0.61 -25.61 24.20
N TRP A 119 0.71 -26.94 24.28
CA TRP A 119 1.10 -27.63 25.52
C TRP A 119 2.53 -27.32 25.97
N PRO A 120 3.58 -27.55 25.15
CA PRO A 120 4.95 -27.23 25.57
C PRO A 120 5.12 -25.73 25.81
N PHE A 121 4.42 -24.88 25.05
CA PHE A 121 4.46 -23.44 25.27
C PHE A 121 3.85 -23.06 26.62
N ALA A 122 2.69 -23.59 27.01
CA ALA A 122 2.10 -23.34 28.32
C ALA A 122 3.03 -23.78 29.49
N MET A 123 3.76 -24.88 29.30
CA MET A 123 4.76 -25.34 30.28
C MET A 123 5.95 -24.37 30.43
N VAL A 124 6.49 -23.86 29.31
CA VAL A 124 7.63 -22.93 29.32
C VAL A 124 7.32 -21.63 30.09
N TYR A 125 6.07 -21.15 29.99
CA TYR A 125 5.62 -19.92 30.66
C TYR A 125 4.99 -20.17 32.04
N GLY A 126 4.71 -21.43 32.41
CA GLY A 126 4.14 -21.79 33.71
C GLY A 126 2.71 -21.29 33.95
N ASP A 127 1.93 -21.03 32.88
CA ASP A 127 0.53 -20.57 33.00
C ASP A 127 -0.42 -21.52 32.26
N ALA A 128 -1.18 -22.30 33.03
CA ALA A 128 -2.12 -23.29 32.50
C ALA A 128 -3.23 -22.67 31.63
N ARG A 129 -3.52 -21.38 31.77
CA ARG A 129 -4.53 -20.66 30.95
C ARG A 129 -4.09 -20.51 29.50
N LEU A 130 -2.78 -20.56 29.21
CA LEU A 130 -2.26 -20.42 27.86
C LEU A 130 -2.70 -21.57 26.95
N LEU A 131 -2.78 -22.81 27.45
CA LEU A 131 -3.15 -23.97 26.64
C LEU A 131 -4.53 -23.83 25.99
N PRO A 132 -5.65 -23.68 26.75
CA PRO A 132 -6.97 -23.54 26.15
C PRO A 132 -7.09 -22.25 25.33
N LEU A 133 -6.37 -21.20 25.72
CA LEU A 133 -6.35 -19.93 25.00
C LEU A 133 -5.70 -20.05 23.61
N ILE A 134 -4.52 -20.65 23.53
CA ILE A 134 -3.78 -20.84 22.26
C ILE A 134 -4.56 -21.75 21.32
N VAL A 135 -5.13 -22.85 21.84
CA VAL A 135 -5.96 -23.77 21.05
C VAL A 135 -7.19 -23.04 20.48
N ALA A 136 -7.87 -22.22 21.28
CA ALA A 136 -9.00 -21.43 20.80
C ALA A 136 -8.57 -20.38 19.76
N LEU A 137 -7.48 -19.65 20.01
CA LEU A 137 -6.98 -18.62 19.11
C LEU A 137 -6.48 -19.19 17.77
N ALA A 138 -6.09 -20.47 17.72
CA ALA A 138 -5.72 -21.16 16.48
C ALA A 138 -6.87 -21.22 15.45
N LEU A 139 -8.12 -21.07 15.90
CA LEU A 139 -9.28 -20.93 15.01
C LEU A 139 -9.18 -19.68 14.13
N ALA A 140 -8.56 -18.60 14.60
CA ALA A 140 -8.44 -17.35 13.84
C ALA A 140 -7.71 -17.55 12.50
N PRO A 141 -6.45 -18.05 12.44
CA PRO A 141 -5.79 -18.37 11.17
C PRO A 141 -6.49 -19.48 10.38
N ALA A 142 -7.09 -20.47 11.04
CA ALA A 142 -7.81 -21.54 10.36
C ALA A 142 -8.96 -20.98 9.51
N PHE A 143 -9.77 -20.08 10.08
CA PHE A 143 -10.88 -19.44 9.39
C PHE A 143 -10.43 -18.43 8.33
N ARG A 144 -9.28 -17.75 8.48
CA ARG A 144 -8.71 -16.93 7.39
C ARG A 144 -8.45 -17.76 6.13
N GLY A 145 -8.11 -19.04 6.30
CA GLY A 145 -7.95 -20.00 5.19
C GLY A 145 -9.25 -20.33 4.44
N ILE A 146 -10.41 -20.15 5.08
CA ILE A 146 -11.75 -20.44 4.54
C ILE A 146 -12.35 -19.20 3.85
N SER A 147 -11.54 -18.20 3.49
CA SER A 147 -12.04 -17.04 2.75
C SER A 147 -12.35 -17.40 1.28
N ASN A 148 -13.34 -16.74 0.69
CA ASN A 148 -13.75 -17.01 -0.68
C ASN A 148 -12.70 -16.49 -1.70
N PRO A 149 -12.15 -17.36 -2.57
CA PRO A 149 -11.09 -16.98 -3.51
C PRO A 149 -11.55 -15.94 -4.55
N ARG A 150 -12.87 -15.86 -4.83
CA ARG A 150 -13.44 -14.89 -5.76
C ARG A 150 -13.25 -13.44 -5.28
N LEU A 151 -12.97 -13.22 -4.00
CA LEU A 151 -12.64 -11.89 -3.50
C LEU A 151 -11.35 -11.33 -4.15
N ALA A 152 -10.41 -12.20 -4.52
CA ALA A 152 -9.20 -11.79 -5.25
C ALA A 152 -9.52 -11.23 -6.64
N LEU A 153 -10.55 -11.78 -7.32
CA LEU A 153 -11.02 -11.27 -8.61
C LEU A 153 -11.61 -9.86 -8.48
N TYR A 154 -12.44 -9.62 -7.45
CA TYR A 154 -12.97 -8.28 -7.22
C TYR A 154 -11.86 -7.26 -6.92
N ASN A 155 -10.83 -7.65 -6.17
CA ASN A 155 -9.66 -6.80 -5.96
C ASN A 155 -8.88 -6.55 -7.26
N ARG A 156 -8.78 -7.54 -8.15
CA ARG A 156 -8.17 -7.40 -9.48
C ARG A 156 -8.94 -6.40 -10.36
N ASP A 157 -10.27 -6.45 -10.28
CA ASP A 157 -11.18 -5.56 -11.01
C ASP A 157 -11.35 -4.19 -10.33
N LEU A 158 -10.53 -3.90 -9.31
CA LEU A 158 -10.56 -2.67 -8.50
C LEU A 158 -11.89 -2.43 -7.75
N ASP A 159 -12.71 -3.46 -7.56
CA ASP A 159 -13.90 -3.44 -6.70
C ASP A 159 -13.54 -3.81 -5.25
N PHE A 160 -12.95 -2.84 -4.54
CA PHE A 160 -12.60 -3.03 -3.13
C PHE A 160 -13.81 -3.00 -2.18
N ARG A 161 -15.04 -2.72 -2.65
CA ARG A 161 -16.23 -2.57 -1.79
C ARG A 161 -16.49 -3.83 -0.97
N ARG A 162 -16.40 -4.99 -1.61
CA ARG A 162 -16.67 -6.28 -0.98
C ARG A 162 -15.60 -6.61 0.04
N THR A 163 -14.33 -6.40 -0.31
CA THR A 163 -13.19 -6.63 0.58
C THR A 163 -13.26 -5.74 1.82
N VAL A 164 -13.49 -4.45 1.62
CA VAL A 164 -13.66 -3.48 2.72
C VAL A 164 -14.89 -3.83 3.56
N ALA A 165 -16.02 -4.20 2.95
CA ALA A 165 -17.23 -4.60 3.67
C ALA A 165 -17.01 -5.86 4.53
N THR A 166 -16.35 -6.90 4.00
CA THR A 166 -16.02 -8.11 4.77
C THR A 166 -15.12 -7.80 5.97
N GLU A 167 -14.15 -6.91 5.80
CA GLU A 167 -13.21 -6.52 6.86
C GLU A 167 -13.93 -5.71 7.96
N LEU A 168 -14.71 -4.69 7.56
CA LEU A 168 -15.43 -3.83 8.50
C LEU A 168 -16.51 -4.60 9.27
N LEU A 169 -17.29 -5.45 8.60
CA LEU A 169 -18.30 -6.28 9.27
C LEU A 169 -17.65 -7.22 10.29
N GLY A 170 -16.53 -7.86 9.93
CA GLY A 170 -15.79 -8.72 10.85
C GLY A 170 -15.30 -7.95 12.09
N LYS A 171 -14.74 -6.75 11.90
CA LYS A 171 -14.28 -5.90 13.01
C LYS A 171 -15.41 -5.37 13.88
N LEU A 172 -16.55 -4.99 13.30
CA LEU A 172 -17.71 -4.51 14.06
C LEU A 172 -18.32 -5.63 14.92
N VAL A 173 -18.50 -6.83 14.35
CA VAL A 173 -18.98 -7.99 15.13
C VAL A 173 -18.00 -8.35 16.24
N SER A 174 -16.70 -8.39 15.92
CA SER A 174 -15.63 -8.61 16.89
C SER A 174 -15.67 -7.57 18.03
N LEU A 175 -15.79 -6.29 17.71
CA LEU A 175 -15.88 -5.19 18.69
C LEU A 175 -17.10 -5.36 19.61
N CYS A 176 -18.29 -5.56 19.04
CA CYS A 176 -19.53 -5.70 19.80
C CYS A 176 -19.49 -6.91 20.74
N VAL A 177 -19.05 -8.06 20.25
CA VAL A 177 -18.98 -9.28 21.06
C VAL A 177 -17.88 -9.15 22.13
N SER A 178 -16.72 -8.60 21.80
CA SER A 178 -15.64 -8.41 22.77
C SER A 178 -16.07 -7.50 23.91
N ILE A 179 -16.73 -6.38 23.60
CA ILE A 179 -17.25 -5.46 24.62
C ILE A 179 -18.35 -6.15 25.44
N GLY A 180 -19.29 -6.83 24.80
CA GLY A 180 -20.36 -7.55 25.49
C GLY A 180 -19.83 -8.58 26.49
N VAL A 181 -18.85 -9.39 26.08
CA VAL A 181 -18.20 -10.38 26.95
C VAL A 181 -17.36 -9.71 28.05
N ALA A 182 -16.65 -8.63 27.74
CA ALA A 182 -15.86 -7.89 28.73
C ALA A 182 -16.75 -7.29 29.82
N VAL A 183 -17.91 -6.73 29.45
CA VAL A 183 -18.88 -6.18 30.42
C VAL A 183 -19.54 -7.29 31.23
N ALA A 184 -19.88 -8.41 30.62
CA ALA A 184 -20.57 -9.52 31.31
C ALA A 184 -19.66 -10.32 32.25
N THR A 185 -18.39 -10.53 31.88
CA THR A 185 -17.50 -11.47 32.58
C THR A 185 -16.24 -10.84 33.15
N GLY A 186 -15.82 -9.67 32.65
CA GLY A 186 -14.51 -9.09 32.98
C GLY A 186 -13.31 -9.96 32.58
N SER A 187 -13.51 -10.98 31.74
CA SER A 187 -12.51 -12.00 31.44
C SER A 187 -11.66 -11.66 30.21
N TYR A 188 -10.40 -12.13 30.21
CA TYR A 188 -9.51 -12.08 29.04
C TYR A 188 -10.10 -12.78 27.79
N TRP A 189 -11.10 -13.66 27.95
CA TRP A 189 -11.82 -14.27 26.83
C TRP A 189 -12.49 -13.25 25.92
N ALA A 190 -12.80 -12.05 26.41
CA ALA A 190 -13.27 -10.95 25.57
C ALA A 190 -12.28 -10.62 24.43
N LEU A 191 -10.98 -10.54 24.74
CA LEU A 191 -9.93 -10.29 23.75
C LEU A 191 -9.73 -11.48 22.80
N ALA A 192 -9.83 -12.70 23.33
CA ALA A 192 -9.68 -13.93 22.55
C ALA A 192 -10.80 -14.06 21.52
N LEU A 193 -12.06 -13.92 21.96
CA LEU A 193 -13.23 -13.98 21.09
C LEU A 193 -13.21 -12.87 20.05
N GLY A 194 -12.79 -11.65 20.39
CA GLY A 194 -12.58 -10.60 19.40
C GLY A 194 -11.61 -11.00 18.28
N THR A 195 -10.48 -11.60 18.66
CA THR A 195 -9.44 -12.04 17.73
C THR A 195 -9.91 -13.18 16.82
N ILE A 196 -10.79 -14.05 17.32
CA ILE A 196 -11.36 -15.19 16.57
C ILE A 196 -12.52 -14.75 15.68
N LEU A 197 -13.46 -13.98 16.22
CA LEU A 197 -14.69 -13.61 15.51
C LEU A 197 -14.45 -12.66 14.35
N SER A 198 -13.42 -11.80 14.42
CA SER A 198 -13.09 -10.92 13.29
C SER A 198 -12.83 -11.69 11.98
N PRO A 199 -11.88 -12.64 11.92
CA PRO A 199 -11.66 -13.45 10.72
C PRO A 199 -12.79 -14.45 10.44
N VAL A 200 -13.44 -15.03 11.47
CA VAL A 200 -14.57 -15.94 11.26
C VAL A 200 -15.70 -15.23 10.52
N THR A 201 -16.14 -14.09 11.01
CA THR A 201 -17.20 -13.30 10.38
C THR A 201 -16.77 -12.79 9.00
N ALA A 202 -15.53 -12.29 8.85
CA ALA A 202 -15.04 -11.84 7.55
C ALA A 202 -15.04 -12.97 6.50
N SER A 203 -14.60 -14.18 6.87
CA SER A 203 -14.60 -15.35 5.99
C SER A 203 -16.02 -15.80 5.65
N LEU A 204 -16.94 -15.85 6.60
CA LEU A 204 -18.35 -16.19 6.33
C LEU A 204 -19.02 -15.15 5.42
N MET A 205 -18.83 -13.86 5.70
CA MET A 205 -19.37 -12.77 4.88
C MET A 205 -18.78 -12.74 3.46
N SER A 206 -17.56 -13.27 3.26
CA SER A 206 -16.97 -13.37 1.93
C SER A 206 -17.78 -14.27 0.99
N PHE A 207 -18.45 -15.31 1.48
CA PHE A 207 -19.33 -16.15 0.65
C PHE A 207 -20.63 -15.46 0.27
N VAL A 208 -21.14 -14.59 1.14
CA VAL A 208 -22.35 -13.80 0.89
C VAL A 208 -22.06 -12.69 -0.13
N LEU A 209 -20.96 -11.96 0.05
CA LEU A 209 -20.62 -10.78 -0.76
C LEU A 209 -19.95 -11.13 -2.11
N ALA A 210 -19.31 -12.29 -2.20
CA ALA A 210 -18.66 -12.79 -3.41
C ALA A 210 -19.18 -14.18 -3.79
N PRO A 211 -20.46 -14.34 -4.19
CA PRO A 211 -21.08 -15.65 -4.34
C PRO A 211 -20.28 -16.54 -5.29
N TYR A 212 -19.69 -17.60 -4.73
CA TYR A 212 -18.91 -18.62 -5.43
C TYR A 212 -18.89 -19.85 -4.53
N ARG A 213 -19.14 -21.02 -5.11
CA ARG A 213 -19.08 -22.29 -4.40
C ARG A 213 -17.78 -22.99 -4.79
N PRO A 214 -16.72 -22.86 -3.98
CA PRO A 214 -15.46 -23.51 -4.30
C PRO A 214 -15.61 -25.03 -4.19
N ALA A 215 -14.98 -25.74 -5.13
CA ALA A 215 -14.77 -27.17 -5.03
C ALA A 215 -13.36 -27.45 -4.54
N PHE A 216 -13.14 -28.63 -3.94
CA PHE A 216 -11.79 -29.06 -3.62
C PHE A 216 -11.10 -29.56 -4.89
N SER A 217 -9.98 -28.94 -5.27
CA SER A 217 -9.19 -29.29 -6.45
C SER A 217 -7.71 -29.01 -6.17
N LEU A 218 -6.81 -29.81 -6.74
CA LEU A 218 -5.36 -29.57 -6.71
C LEU A 218 -4.74 -29.60 -8.11
N LYS A 219 -5.57 -29.53 -9.16
CA LYS A 219 -5.13 -29.66 -10.56
C LYS A 219 -4.05 -28.65 -10.93
N ASP A 220 -4.17 -27.42 -10.44
CA ASP A 220 -3.26 -26.32 -10.77
C ASP A 220 -2.21 -26.06 -9.67
N TRP A 221 -1.92 -27.04 -8.80
CA TRP A 221 -0.95 -26.89 -7.69
C TRP A 221 0.43 -26.41 -8.15
N ARG A 222 0.87 -26.82 -9.34
CA ARG A 222 2.19 -26.47 -9.89
C ARG A 222 2.36 -24.96 -10.06
N LEU A 223 1.27 -24.23 -10.30
CA LEU A 223 1.27 -22.76 -10.36
C LEU A 223 1.69 -22.14 -9.04
N PHE A 224 1.19 -22.68 -7.93
CA PHE A 224 1.43 -22.16 -6.59
C PHE A 224 2.79 -22.58 -6.03
N ARG A 225 3.30 -23.76 -6.40
CA ARG A 225 4.60 -24.30 -5.92
C ARG A 225 5.76 -23.32 -6.07
N ASN A 226 5.83 -22.59 -7.19
CA ASN A 226 6.94 -21.66 -7.44
C ASN A 226 6.93 -20.45 -6.50
N PHE A 227 5.80 -20.15 -5.86
CA PHE A 227 5.66 -19.08 -4.88
C PHE A 227 5.87 -19.54 -3.43
N LEU A 228 6.07 -20.84 -3.19
CA LEU A 228 6.30 -21.40 -1.84
C LEU A 228 7.74 -21.24 -1.33
N SER A 229 8.74 -21.13 -2.22
CA SER A 229 10.15 -21.27 -1.81
C SER A 229 10.88 -19.96 -1.54
N TRP A 230 10.40 -18.82 -2.09
CA TRP A 230 11.20 -17.59 -2.10
C TRP A 230 10.89 -16.60 -0.96
N LEU A 231 9.72 -16.69 -0.31
CA LEU A 231 9.27 -15.65 0.64
C LEU A 231 9.34 -16.07 2.12
N SER A 232 9.47 -17.36 2.43
CA SER A 232 9.30 -17.89 3.80
C SER A 232 10.48 -17.58 4.73
N GLY A 233 11.73 -17.55 4.23
CA GLY A 233 12.91 -17.36 5.07
C GLY A 233 13.03 -15.95 5.68
N ALA A 234 12.81 -14.91 4.87
CA ALA A 234 12.87 -13.52 5.36
C ALA A 234 11.73 -13.20 6.34
N GLN A 235 10.54 -13.77 6.10
CA GLN A 235 9.37 -13.58 6.96
C GLN A 235 9.55 -14.29 8.31
N LEU A 236 10.19 -15.46 8.32
CA LEU A 236 10.57 -16.16 9.54
C LEU A 236 11.45 -15.29 10.44
N PHE A 237 12.57 -14.77 9.91
CA PHE A 237 13.47 -13.91 10.67
C PHE A 237 12.76 -12.63 11.16
N SER A 238 11.91 -12.05 10.31
CA SER A 238 11.10 -10.89 10.68
C SER A 238 10.17 -11.18 11.85
N ALA A 239 9.45 -12.30 11.80
CA ALA A 239 8.46 -12.64 12.82
C ALA A 239 9.13 -12.94 14.17
N PHE A 240 10.23 -13.68 14.15
CA PHE A 240 11.03 -13.89 15.34
C PHE A 240 11.55 -12.55 15.89
N ALA A 241 12.21 -11.74 15.07
CA ALA A 241 12.74 -10.45 15.50
C ALA A 241 11.65 -9.54 16.08
N TRP A 242 10.46 -9.49 15.48
CA TRP A 242 9.34 -8.70 15.98
C TRP A 242 8.78 -9.20 17.30
N GLN A 243 8.72 -10.53 17.47
CA GLN A 243 8.04 -11.13 18.61
C GLN A 243 8.97 -11.46 19.79
N MET A 244 10.29 -11.41 19.60
CA MET A 244 11.25 -11.68 20.66
C MET A 244 11.02 -10.82 21.90
N ASP A 245 10.67 -9.54 21.73
CA ASP A 245 10.43 -8.63 22.85
C ASP A 245 9.34 -9.17 23.79
N ARG A 246 8.24 -9.70 23.22
CA ARG A 246 7.10 -10.22 23.97
C ARG A 246 7.37 -11.61 24.55
N LEU A 247 8.09 -12.46 23.84
CA LEU A 247 8.45 -13.79 24.32
C LEU A 247 9.42 -13.73 25.50
N VAL A 248 10.49 -12.95 25.37
CA VAL A 248 11.49 -12.77 26.43
C VAL A 248 10.85 -12.10 27.64
N LEU A 249 10.09 -11.02 27.44
CA LEU A 249 9.41 -10.34 28.55
C LEU A 249 8.34 -11.22 29.20
N GLY A 250 7.63 -12.04 28.43
CA GLY A 250 6.64 -12.99 28.94
C GLY A 250 7.23 -14.06 29.86
N ARG A 251 8.51 -14.42 29.66
CA ARG A 251 9.20 -15.39 30.49
C ARG A 251 9.87 -14.78 31.72
N LEU A 252 10.32 -13.53 31.63
CA LEU A 252 11.09 -12.86 32.68
C LEU A 252 10.24 -11.98 33.60
N ALA A 253 9.11 -11.44 33.11
CA ALA A 253 8.29 -10.48 33.84
C ALA A 253 6.87 -11.00 34.08
N PRO A 254 6.17 -10.47 35.11
CA PRO A 254 4.76 -10.77 35.34
C PRO A 254 3.89 -10.38 34.14
N THR A 255 2.80 -11.12 33.92
CA THR A 255 1.87 -10.89 32.80
C THR A 255 1.34 -9.46 32.75
N ALA A 256 1.10 -8.81 33.89
CA ALA A 256 0.69 -7.40 33.94
C ALA A 256 1.74 -6.45 33.31
N THR A 257 3.03 -6.71 33.54
CA THR A 257 4.13 -5.93 32.97
C THR A 257 4.20 -6.12 31.45
N VAL A 258 4.01 -7.36 30.98
CA VAL A 258 3.93 -7.68 29.55
C VAL A 258 2.75 -6.98 28.90
N GLY A 259 1.60 -6.92 29.58
CA GLY A 259 0.42 -6.22 29.06
C GLY A 259 0.61 -4.70 28.96
N ARG A 260 1.26 -4.08 29.95
CA ARG A 260 1.65 -2.65 29.86
C ARG A 260 2.60 -2.41 28.70
N PHE A 261 3.58 -3.27 28.49
CA PHE A 261 4.49 -3.19 27.35
C PHE A 261 3.74 -3.34 26.02
N THR A 262 2.88 -4.36 25.89
CA THR A 262 2.07 -4.58 24.68
C THR A 262 1.15 -3.40 24.39
N MET A 263 0.57 -2.77 25.43
CA MET A 263 -0.26 -1.57 25.26
C MET A 263 0.58 -0.38 24.75
N ALA A 264 1.75 -0.14 25.35
CA ALA A 264 2.68 0.89 24.90
C ALA A 264 3.14 0.66 23.45
N ASP A 265 3.50 -0.56 23.10
CA ASP A 265 3.94 -0.97 21.76
C ASP A 265 2.81 -0.78 20.73
N SER A 266 1.57 -1.15 21.10
CA SER A 266 0.40 -0.95 20.27
C SER A 266 0.16 0.54 19.99
N LEU A 267 0.17 1.37 21.05
CA LEU A 267 0.03 2.82 20.93
C LEU A 267 1.15 3.48 20.10
N ALA A 268 2.40 3.05 20.30
CA ALA A 268 3.56 3.56 19.56
C ALA A 268 3.49 3.25 18.06
N SER A 269 2.84 2.13 17.68
CA SER A 269 2.75 1.69 16.29
C SER A 269 1.63 2.35 15.48
N ILE A 270 0.58 2.87 16.14
CA ILE A 270 -0.59 3.47 15.47
C ILE A 270 -0.19 4.55 14.46
N PRO A 271 0.64 5.55 14.82
CA PRO A 271 0.90 6.66 13.92
C PRO A 271 1.63 6.22 12.64
N GLY A 272 2.55 5.27 12.77
CA GLY A 272 3.22 4.65 11.62
C GLY A 272 2.24 3.92 10.71
N GLN A 273 1.29 3.18 11.28
CA GLN A 273 0.30 2.44 10.49
C GLN A 273 -0.70 3.34 9.76
N VAL A 274 -1.15 4.41 10.41
CA VAL A 274 -2.19 5.30 9.88
C VAL A 274 -1.63 6.28 8.86
N LEU A 275 -0.43 6.83 9.10
CA LEU A 275 0.10 7.93 8.31
C LEU A 275 1.19 7.47 7.35
N LEU A 276 2.09 6.59 7.77
CA LEU A 276 3.27 6.25 6.98
C LEU A 276 2.99 5.19 5.92
N THR A 277 2.29 4.11 6.29
CA THR A 277 2.00 2.99 5.38
C THR A 277 1.28 3.42 4.08
N PRO A 278 0.23 4.28 4.12
CA PRO A 278 -0.45 4.71 2.89
C PRO A 278 0.42 5.58 1.98
N ILE A 279 1.37 6.32 2.55
CA ILE A 279 2.27 7.22 1.83
C ILE A 279 3.37 6.44 1.09
N LEU A 280 3.83 5.31 1.66
CA LEU A 280 4.89 4.49 1.07
C LEU A 280 4.49 3.83 -0.26
N GLY A 281 3.21 3.51 -0.46
CA GLY A 281 2.73 2.89 -1.71
C GLY A 281 3.00 3.76 -2.94
N PRO A 282 2.47 4.99 -3.01
CA PRO A 282 2.75 5.93 -4.09
C PRO A 282 4.24 6.24 -4.26
N LEU A 283 4.99 6.38 -3.15
CA LEU A 283 6.44 6.61 -3.21
C LEU A 283 7.18 5.43 -3.85
N SER A 284 6.76 4.19 -3.57
CA SER A 284 7.32 2.98 -4.18
C SER A 284 7.03 2.92 -5.68
N ALA A 285 5.82 3.29 -6.12
CA ALA A 285 5.48 3.36 -7.54
C ALA A 285 6.33 4.43 -8.26
N GLY A 286 6.58 5.57 -7.61
CA GLY A 286 7.47 6.61 -8.12
C GLY A 286 8.90 6.10 -8.38
N LEU A 287 9.46 5.30 -7.46
CA LEU A 287 10.78 4.70 -7.63
C LEU A 287 10.82 3.69 -8.78
N VAL A 288 9.77 2.89 -8.96
CA VAL A 288 9.67 1.94 -10.09
C VAL A 288 9.61 2.69 -11.42
N ALA A 289 8.88 3.80 -11.50
CA ALA A 289 8.70 4.58 -12.73
C ALA A 289 10.00 5.23 -13.24
N VAL A 290 10.93 5.55 -12.35
CA VAL A 290 12.23 6.15 -12.71
C VAL A 290 13.41 5.19 -12.55
N ARG A 291 13.15 3.89 -12.40
CA ARG A 291 14.20 2.88 -12.10
C ARG A 291 15.31 2.80 -13.16
N ASP A 292 14.98 3.13 -14.41
CA ASP A 292 15.88 3.00 -15.55
C ASP A 292 16.76 4.25 -15.75
N ASP A 293 16.52 5.32 -14.98
CA ASP A 293 17.34 6.55 -14.96
C ASP A 293 18.02 6.67 -13.59
N PRO A 294 19.34 6.40 -13.48
CA PRO A 294 20.04 6.32 -12.19
C PRO A 294 20.03 7.65 -11.43
N GLU A 295 20.12 8.78 -12.13
CA GLU A 295 20.12 10.09 -11.47
C GLU A 295 18.73 10.44 -10.94
N ARG A 296 17.68 10.20 -11.73
CA ARG A 296 16.31 10.40 -11.27
C ARG A 296 15.94 9.44 -10.15
N LEU A 297 16.40 8.19 -10.19
CA LEU A 297 16.20 7.22 -9.12
C LEU A 297 16.85 7.69 -7.81
N ARG A 298 18.08 8.18 -7.87
CA ARG A 298 18.80 8.73 -6.71
C ARG A 298 18.05 9.89 -6.08
N GLN A 299 17.58 10.82 -6.90
CA GLN A 299 16.79 11.97 -6.43
C GLN A 299 15.43 11.55 -5.87
N ALA A 300 14.74 10.60 -6.52
CA ALA A 300 13.46 10.09 -6.06
C ALA A 300 13.59 9.34 -4.73
N TYR A 301 14.65 8.56 -4.54
CA TYR A 301 14.95 7.89 -3.28
C TYR A 301 15.24 8.90 -2.18
N LEU A 302 16.10 9.90 -2.43
CA LEU A 302 16.43 10.92 -1.44
C LEU A 302 15.20 11.75 -1.04
N LYS A 303 14.31 12.07 -1.99
CA LYS A 303 13.02 12.73 -1.72
C LYS A 303 12.10 11.87 -0.85
N THR A 304 11.98 10.58 -1.16
CA THR A 304 11.22 9.60 -0.36
C THR A 304 11.78 9.49 1.05
N PHE A 305 13.11 9.37 1.19
CA PHE A 305 13.80 9.28 2.47
C PHE A 305 13.59 10.53 3.33
N ALA A 306 13.74 11.72 2.74
CA ALA A 306 13.47 13.00 3.41
C ALA A 306 11.99 13.14 3.82
N ALA A 307 11.05 12.75 2.95
CA ALA A 307 9.62 12.83 3.23
C ALA A 307 9.20 11.91 4.39
N VAL A 308 9.73 10.69 4.44
CA VAL A 308 9.50 9.75 5.55
C VAL A 308 10.02 10.32 6.87
N ALA A 309 11.23 10.88 6.88
CA ALA A 309 11.78 11.52 8.09
C ALA A 309 10.97 12.76 8.49
N LEU A 310 10.62 13.62 7.54
CA LEU A 310 9.86 14.86 7.77
C LEU A 310 8.47 14.60 8.37
N LEU A 311 7.82 13.50 7.99
CA LEU A 311 6.52 13.13 8.51
C LEU A 311 6.65 12.29 9.79
N GLY A 312 7.46 11.24 9.78
CA GLY A 312 7.48 10.26 10.86
C GLY A 312 8.20 10.72 12.12
N PHE A 313 9.28 11.52 12.00
CA PHE A 313 10.03 12.00 13.17
C PHE A 313 9.19 12.86 14.12
N PRO A 314 8.49 13.92 13.66
CA PRO A 314 7.68 14.74 14.57
C PRO A 314 6.50 13.97 15.16
N ILE A 315 5.95 12.99 14.44
CA ILE A 315 4.84 12.16 14.94
C ILE A 315 5.30 11.29 16.11
N LEU A 316 6.44 10.59 15.98
CA LEU A 316 6.96 9.74 17.05
C LEU A 316 7.51 10.57 18.21
N ALA A 317 8.23 11.66 17.93
CA ALA A 317 8.70 12.57 18.96
C ALA A 317 7.53 13.25 19.71
N GLY A 318 6.48 13.65 19.00
CA GLY A 318 5.24 14.18 19.61
C GLY A 318 4.53 13.14 20.47
N THR A 319 4.49 11.88 20.01
CA THR A 319 3.94 10.76 20.80
C THR A 319 4.73 10.53 22.08
N ALA A 320 6.07 10.65 22.05
CA ALA A 320 6.90 10.58 23.24
C ALA A 320 6.63 11.77 24.19
N LEU A 321 6.61 13.00 23.69
CA LEU A 321 6.38 14.19 24.50
C LEU A 321 4.99 14.19 25.16
N LEU A 322 3.97 13.68 24.46
CA LEU A 322 2.58 13.67 24.91
C LEU A 322 2.16 12.32 25.53
N ALA A 323 3.08 11.38 25.74
CA ALA A 323 2.75 10.02 26.17
C ALA A 323 1.94 9.98 27.47
N HIS A 324 2.35 10.74 28.50
CA HIS A 324 1.69 10.76 29.80
C HIS A 324 0.24 11.29 29.73
N PRO A 325 -0.03 12.48 29.17
CA PRO A 325 -1.40 12.96 29.08
C PRO A 325 -2.26 12.16 28.08
N VAL A 326 -1.67 11.59 27.01
CA VAL A 326 -2.40 10.70 26.09
C VAL A 326 -2.84 9.41 26.80
N VAL A 327 -1.95 8.78 27.56
CA VAL A 327 -2.25 7.54 28.30
C VAL A 327 -3.28 7.80 29.39
N SER A 328 -3.13 8.86 30.19
CA SER A 328 -4.08 9.17 31.26
C SER A 328 -5.48 9.50 30.72
N LEU A 329 -5.57 10.23 29.60
CA LEU A 329 -6.83 10.55 28.96
C LEU A 329 -7.46 9.35 28.27
N ALA A 330 -6.71 8.58 27.49
CA ALA A 330 -7.25 7.48 26.69
C ALA A 330 -7.54 6.25 27.56
N LEU A 331 -6.57 5.80 28.34
CA LEU A 331 -6.58 4.51 29.04
C LEU A 331 -7.00 4.63 30.52
N GLY A 332 -6.68 5.75 31.17
CA GLY A 332 -6.98 5.99 32.59
C GLY A 332 -5.86 5.59 33.57
N ALA A 333 -6.08 5.82 34.86
CA ALA A 333 -5.05 5.76 35.91
C ALA A 333 -4.36 4.39 36.07
N LYS A 334 -5.07 3.27 35.82
CA LYS A 334 -4.49 1.91 35.92
C LYS A 334 -3.37 1.64 34.90
N TRP A 335 -3.25 2.49 33.88
CA TRP A 335 -2.26 2.39 32.82
C TRP A 335 -1.13 3.43 32.94
N ASP A 336 -0.99 4.13 34.07
CA ASP A 336 -0.01 5.20 34.22
C ASP A 336 1.42 4.76 33.87
N MET A 337 1.80 3.55 34.29
CA MET A 337 3.08 2.91 33.97
C MET A 337 3.30 2.63 32.47
N VAL A 338 2.28 2.75 31.61
CA VAL A 338 2.42 2.67 30.14
C VAL A 338 3.08 3.92 29.58
N ALA A 339 2.86 5.08 30.20
CA ALA A 339 3.40 6.35 29.72
C ALA A 339 4.93 6.34 29.55
N PRO A 340 5.76 6.00 30.55
CA PRO A 340 7.21 5.95 30.37
C PRO A 340 7.66 4.90 29.34
N ILE A 341 6.95 3.78 29.25
CA ILE A 341 7.26 2.73 28.26
C ILE A 341 6.98 3.24 26.85
N LEU A 342 5.85 3.92 26.64
CA LEU A 342 5.47 4.54 25.38
C LEU A 342 6.49 5.59 24.94
N GLN A 343 7.02 6.38 25.88
CA GLN A 343 8.10 7.35 25.61
C GLN A 343 9.32 6.67 25.02
N TRP A 344 9.84 5.64 25.70
CA TRP A 344 11.03 4.95 25.24
C TRP A 344 10.82 4.24 23.91
N LEU A 345 9.66 3.58 23.71
CA LEU A 345 9.35 2.89 22.46
C LEU A 345 9.15 3.85 21.29
N ALA A 346 8.50 4.99 21.51
CA ALA A 346 8.32 6.00 20.46
C ALA A 346 9.66 6.60 20.01
N LEU A 347 10.55 6.91 20.96
CA LEU A 347 11.91 7.40 20.66
C LEU A 347 12.76 6.33 19.96
N ALA A 348 12.71 5.08 20.44
CA ALA A 348 13.40 3.95 19.82
C ALA A 348 12.92 3.65 18.39
N GLY A 349 11.68 4.04 18.06
CA GLY A 349 11.11 3.89 16.73
C GLY A 349 11.64 4.89 15.68
N ILE A 350 12.18 6.04 16.10
CA ILE A 350 12.61 7.12 15.18
C ILE A 350 13.69 6.64 14.19
N PRO A 351 14.80 5.99 14.62
CA PRO A 351 15.77 5.45 13.68
C PRO A 351 15.20 4.36 12.76
N GLY A 352 14.18 3.63 13.25
CA GLY A 352 13.49 2.58 12.48
C GLY A 352 12.77 3.11 11.23
N LEU A 353 12.44 4.39 11.19
CA LEU A 353 11.82 5.00 10.01
C LEU A 353 12.80 5.13 8.82
N LEU A 354 14.11 5.14 9.09
CA LEU A 354 15.12 5.37 8.07
C LEU A 354 15.36 4.16 7.17
N TRP A 355 15.08 2.94 7.63
CA TRP A 355 15.21 1.75 6.78
C TRP A 355 13.98 1.51 5.90
N THR A 356 12.82 2.12 6.20
CA THR A 356 11.58 1.85 5.47
C THR A 356 11.64 2.13 3.96
N PRO A 357 12.26 3.25 3.49
CA PRO A 357 12.47 3.51 2.07
C PRO A 357 13.32 2.46 1.34
N LEU A 358 14.19 1.74 2.06
CA LEU A 358 15.04 0.71 1.47
C LEU A 358 14.22 -0.44 0.89
N ASN A 359 13.10 -0.81 1.51
CA ASN A 359 12.21 -1.85 0.98
C ASN A 359 11.63 -1.46 -0.38
N ALA A 360 11.23 -0.19 -0.52
CA ALA A 360 10.72 0.35 -1.78
C ALA A 360 11.81 0.36 -2.87
N LEU A 361 13.04 0.73 -2.51
CA LEU A 361 14.19 0.67 -3.42
C LEU A 361 14.54 -0.76 -3.84
N ALA A 362 14.57 -1.69 -2.88
CA ALA A 362 14.85 -3.10 -3.14
C ALA A 362 13.82 -3.71 -4.10
N LEU A 363 12.54 -3.34 -3.95
CA LEU A 363 11.48 -3.73 -4.87
C LEU A 363 11.67 -3.12 -6.27
N ALA A 364 11.97 -1.82 -6.35
CA ALA A 364 12.20 -1.13 -7.62
C ALA A 364 13.36 -1.72 -8.42
N LEU A 365 14.46 -2.06 -7.73
CA LEU A 365 15.65 -2.70 -8.29
C LEU A 365 15.51 -4.21 -8.47
N ARG A 366 14.39 -4.81 -8.04
CA ARG A 366 14.16 -6.27 -8.00
C ARG A 366 15.26 -7.04 -7.24
N ARG A 367 15.85 -6.42 -6.23
CA ARG A 367 16.91 -7.00 -5.38
C ARG A 367 16.32 -7.50 -4.06
N SER A 368 15.64 -8.64 -4.10
CA SER A 368 15.05 -9.31 -2.93
C SER A 368 16.10 -9.71 -1.87
N THR A 369 17.37 -9.88 -2.25
CA THR A 369 18.50 -10.12 -1.34
C THR A 369 18.71 -8.97 -0.35
N LEU A 370 18.41 -7.72 -0.72
CA LEU A 370 18.48 -6.58 0.20
C LEU A 370 17.47 -6.71 1.34
N ILE A 371 16.25 -7.16 1.03
CA ILE A 371 15.20 -7.39 2.03
C ILE A 371 15.62 -8.56 2.93
N PHE A 372 16.06 -9.67 2.33
CA PHE A 372 16.51 -10.84 3.09
C PHE A 372 17.65 -10.51 4.05
N ASN A 373 18.71 -9.86 3.57
CA ASN A 373 19.86 -9.47 4.39
C ASN A 373 19.45 -8.53 5.52
N ARG A 374 18.50 -7.62 5.25
CA ARG A 374 17.99 -6.70 6.26
C ARG A 374 17.19 -7.43 7.35
N GLN A 375 16.32 -8.38 7.00
CA GLN A 375 15.58 -9.18 7.99
C GLN A 375 16.51 -10.10 8.79
N LEU A 376 17.53 -10.67 8.14
CA LEU A 376 18.55 -11.47 8.81
C LEU A 376 19.37 -10.62 9.78
N THR A 377 19.78 -9.41 9.38
CA THR A 377 20.52 -8.49 10.24
C THR A 377 19.67 -8.03 11.43
N ASP A 378 18.39 -7.71 11.21
CA ASP A 378 17.45 -7.38 12.29
C ASP A 378 17.37 -8.52 13.29
N PHE A 379 17.20 -9.76 12.82
CA PHE A 379 17.20 -10.94 13.68
C PHE A 379 18.52 -11.11 14.46
N LEU A 380 19.66 -11.12 13.78
CA LEU A 380 20.97 -11.36 14.40
C LEU A 380 21.39 -10.27 15.40
N VAL A 381 20.96 -9.02 15.20
CA VAL A 381 21.29 -7.91 16.08
C VAL A 381 20.24 -7.76 17.18
N LYS A 382 18.95 -7.70 16.81
CA LYS A 382 17.87 -7.40 17.76
C LYS A 382 17.71 -8.52 18.78
N VAL A 383 17.75 -9.79 18.38
CA VAL A 383 17.46 -10.91 19.30
C VAL A 383 18.46 -10.98 20.46
N PRO A 384 19.79 -11.02 20.24
CA PRO A 384 20.74 -11.02 21.35
C PRO A 384 20.66 -9.76 22.22
N LEU A 385 20.50 -8.59 21.60
CA LEU A 385 20.39 -7.32 22.34
C LEU A 385 19.14 -7.29 23.23
N VAL A 386 18.00 -7.78 22.73
CA VAL A 386 16.76 -7.85 23.51
C VAL A 386 16.87 -8.85 24.64
N ILE A 387 17.47 -10.03 24.41
CA ILE A 387 17.70 -11.03 25.46
C ILE A 387 18.61 -10.44 26.56
N ALA A 388 19.75 -9.85 26.19
CA ALA A 388 20.66 -9.23 27.14
C ALA A 388 20.00 -8.05 27.87
N GLY A 389 19.36 -7.14 27.13
CA GLY A 389 18.68 -5.97 27.70
C GLY A 389 17.56 -6.35 28.67
N ALA A 390 16.75 -7.35 28.32
CA ALA A 390 15.68 -7.83 29.19
C ALA A 390 16.23 -8.49 30.46
N TRP A 391 17.33 -9.23 30.37
CA TRP A 391 17.94 -9.91 31.51
C TRP A 391 18.48 -8.91 32.56
N PHE A 392 19.14 -7.84 32.11
CA PHE A 392 19.75 -6.87 33.03
C PHE A 392 18.79 -5.77 33.50
N PHE A 393 17.94 -5.27 32.60
CA PHE A 393 17.16 -4.06 32.84
C PHE A 393 15.67 -4.19 32.49
N LEU A 394 15.16 -5.39 32.16
CA LEU A 394 13.76 -5.61 31.75
C LEU A 394 13.32 -4.63 30.64
N ILE A 395 12.27 -3.83 30.88
CA ILE A 395 11.68 -2.94 29.87
C ILE A 395 12.66 -1.86 29.37
N PRO A 396 13.33 -1.06 30.22
CA PRO A 396 14.31 -0.09 29.74
C PRO A 396 15.41 -0.72 28.90
N GLY A 397 15.86 -1.93 29.26
CA GLY A 397 16.86 -2.67 28.49
C GLY A 397 16.34 -3.11 27.11
N ILE A 398 15.09 -3.60 27.03
CA ILE A 398 14.44 -3.92 25.75
C ILE A 398 14.29 -2.66 24.88
N ALA A 399 13.93 -1.52 25.47
CA ALA A 399 13.80 -0.28 24.72
C ALA A 399 15.15 0.23 24.20
N ALA A 400 16.21 0.15 25.00
CA ALA A 400 17.57 0.46 24.58
C ALA A 400 18.06 -0.50 23.48
N ALA A 401 17.78 -1.80 23.62
CA ALA A 401 18.06 -2.81 22.61
C ALA A 401 17.36 -2.52 21.27
N ARG A 402 16.09 -2.13 21.30
CA ARG A 402 15.33 -1.72 20.11
C ARG A 402 15.92 -0.47 19.47
N ALA A 403 16.29 0.54 20.26
CA ALA A 403 16.91 1.76 19.74
C ALA A 403 18.27 1.46 19.08
N ALA A 404 19.10 0.64 19.73
CA ALA A 404 20.39 0.21 19.19
C ALA A 404 20.25 -0.61 17.90
N ALA A 405 19.34 -1.59 17.86
CA ALA A 405 19.05 -2.36 16.65
C ALA A 405 18.53 -1.45 15.53
N ALA A 406 17.63 -0.51 15.83
CA ALA A 406 17.11 0.45 14.86
C ALA A 406 18.21 1.37 14.29
N LEU A 407 19.19 1.78 15.10
CA LEU A 407 20.35 2.54 14.63
C LEU A 407 21.26 1.72 13.71
N VAL A 408 21.52 0.46 14.06
CA VAL A 408 22.29 -0.46 13.19
C VAL A 408 21.59 -0.64 11.85
N LEU A 409 20.27 -0.87 11.85
CA LEU A 409 19.48 -1.01 10.64
C LEU A 409 19.40 0.29 9.81
N ALA A 410 19.31 1.45 10.46
CA ALA A 410 19.39 2.74 9.77
C ALA A 410 20.74 2.90 9.07
N GLY A 411 21.85 2.58 9.75
CA GLY A 411 23.19 2.60 9.17
C GLY A 411 23.35 1.62 8.01
N MET A 412 22.82 0.40 8.15
CA MET A 412 22.76 -0.59 7.07
C MET A 412 21.97 -0.07 5.87
N ALA A 413 20.81 0.56 6.10
CA ALA A 413 19.97 1.08 5.01
C ALA A 413 20.67 2.19 4.23
N VAL A 414 21.35 3.09 4.94
CA VAL A 414 22.13 4.18 4.33
C VAL A 414 23.29 3.64 3.49
N ARG A 415 24.00 2.61 4.00
CA ARG A 415 25.06 1.90 3.25
C ARG A 415 24.50 1.14 2.05
N ALA A 416 23.42 0.38 2.23
CA ALA A 416 22.78 -0.37 1.16
C ALA A 416 22.27 0.55 0.04
N ALA A 417 21.75 1.74 0.37
CA ALA A 417 21.40 2.74 -0.62
C ALA A 417 22.63 3.28 -1.37
N ARG A 418 23.75 3.52 -0.68
CA ARG A 418 25.02 3.88 -1.33
C ARG A 418 25.45 2.79 -2.32
N ASP A 419 25.48 1.53 -1.90
CA ASP A 419 26.00 0.43 -2.71
C ASP A 419 25.04 0.03 -3.86
N ALA A 420 23.76 0.38 -3.75
CA ALA A 420 22.76 0.04 -4.76
C ALA A 420 22.58 1.12 -5.85
N ILE A 421 22.75 2.41 -5.52
CA ILE A 421 22.45 3.55 -6.40
C ILE A 421 23.50 4.68 -6.33
N ASP A 422 24.69 4.43 -5.80
CA ASP A 422 25.80 5.38 -5.65
C ASP A 422 25.41 6.70 -4.93
N LEU A 423 24.45 6.61 -4.00
CA LEU A 423 23.99 7.75 -3.23
C LEU A 423 24.95 8.00 -2.04
N PRO A 424 25.65 9.14 -1.98
CA PRO A 424 26.59 9.40 -0.90
C PRO A 424 25.89 9.47 0.46
N VAL A 425 26.51 8.85 1.47
CA VAL A 425 26.04 8.82 2.87
C VAL A 425 25.76 10.24 3.38
N TRP A 426 26.62 11.19 3.02
CA TRP A 426 26.47 12.59 3.44
C TRP A 426 25.19 13.24 2.93
N ALA A 427 24.76 12.94 1.69
CA ALA A 427 23.50 13.48 1.17
C ALA A 427 22.30 12.97 1.97
N GLN A 428 22.33 11.71 2.40
CA GLN A 428 21.29 11.09 3.22
C GLN A 428 21.27 11.69 4.64
N LEU A 429 22.44 11.87 5.28
CA LEU A 429 22.55 12.51 6.59
C LEU A 429 22.09 13.98 6.56
N LYS A 430 22.46 14.73 5.53
CA LYS A 430 22.03 16.12 5.34
C LYS A 430 20.51 16.22 5.16
N ALA A 431 19.88 15.22 4.54
CA ALA A 431 18.43 15.18 4.35
C ALA A 431 17.64 15.03 5.66
N ILE A 432 18.19 14.34 6.67
CA ILE A 432 17.53 14.16 7.97
C ILE A 432 17.85 15.25 8.98
N LEU A 433 18.91 16.03 8.75
CA LEU A 433 19.34 17.08 9.69
C LEU A 433 18.21 18.07 10.02
N ARG A 434 17.41 18.47 9.03
CA ARG A 434 16.31 19.42 9.24
C ARG A 434 15.17 18.82 10.09
N PRO A 435 14.64 17.62 9.76
CA PRO A 435 13.71 16.93 10.67
C PRO A 435 14.25 16.75 12.08
N VAL A 436 15.53 16.38 12.24
CA VAL A 436 16.15 16.21 13.56
C VAL A 436 16.15 17.52 14.35
N VAL A 437 16.64 18.62 13.75
CA VAL A 437 16.64 19.94 14.41
C VAL A 437 15.20 20.40 14.70
N GLY A 438 14.28 20.18 13.77
CA GLY A 438 12.85 20.45 13.98
C GLY A 438 12.29 19.70 15.19
N CYS A 439 12.61 18.42 15.37
CA CYS A 439 12.17 17.64 16.53
C CYS A 439 12.83 18.10 17.83
N LEU A 440 14.10 18.51 17.81
CA LEU A 440 14.77 19.08 18.99
C LEU A 440 14.12 20.40 19.42
N VAL A 441 13.82 21.30 18.48
CA VAL A 441 13.11 22.56 18.78
C VAL A 441 11.69 22.28 19.25
N MET A 442 10.97 21.35 18.61
CA MET A 442 9.65 20.92 19.06
C MET A 442 9.69 20.42 20.51
N GLY A 443 10.69 19.59 20.86
CA GLY A 443 10.90 19.14 22.23
C GLY A 443 11.19 20.29 23.20
N ALA A 444 12.09 21.20 22.81
CA ALA A 444 12.46 22.36 23.63
C ALA A 444 11.29 23.31 23.90
N VAL A 445 10.34 23.44 22.97
CA VAL A 445 9.15 24.30 23.12
C VAL A 445 8.03 23.58 23.88
N VAL A 446 7.72 22.33 23.53
CA VAL A 446 6.58 21.61 24.10
C VAL A 446 6.85 21.12 25.51
N PHE A 447 8.06 20.66 25.82
CA PHE A 447 8.41 20.10 27.13
C PHE A 447 8.18 21.07 28.31
N PRO A 448 8.65 22.34 28.29
CA PRO A 448 8.39 23.27 29.40
C PRO A 448 6.91 23.64 29.49
N VAL A 449 6.22 23.86 28.37
CA VAL A 449 4.79 24.20 28.36
C VAL A 449 3.95 23.05 28.91
N ALA A 450 4.32 21.81 28.60
CA ALA A 450 3.66 20.62 29.15
C ALA A 450 3.81 20.51 30.68
N ARG A 451 4.91 21.03 31.26
CA ARG A 451 5.14 21.06 32.71
C ARG A 451 4.39 22.18 33.43
N LEU A 452 4.01 23.24 32.72
CA LEU A 452 3.26 24.38 33.27
C LEU A 452 1.75 24.11 33.36
N LEU A 453 1.25 23.04 32.73
CA LEU A 453 -0.15 22.66 32.80
C LEU A 453 -0.51 22.14 34.20
N PRO A 454 -1.59 22.65 34.82
CA PRO A 454 -2.07 22.13 36.11
C PRO A 454 -2.37 20.63 36.01
N THR A 455 -1.98 19.87 37.04
CA THR A 455 -2.23 18.42 37.11
C THR A 455 -3.70 18.08 37.37
N ASP A 456 -4.46 19.02 37.94
CA ASP A 456 -5.86 18.82 38.37
C ASP A 456 -6.90 19.31 37.33
N LEU A 457 -6.54 19.26 36.05
CA LEU A 457 -7.45 19.68 34.98
C LEU A 457 -8.61 18.70 34.82
N SER A 458 -9.83 19.24 34.71
CA SER A 458 -11.00 18.46 34.31
C SER A 458 -10.79 17.84 32.91
N ARG A 459 -11.39 16.66 32.66
CA ARG A 459 -11.25 15.93 31.39
C ARG A 459 -11.42 16.78 30.12
N PRO A 460 -12.42 17.69 30.00
CA PRO A 460 -12.56 18.52 28.79
C PRO A 460 -11.47 19.58 28.65
N TRP A 461 -10.87 20.05 29.74
CA TRP A 461 -9.75 20.99 29.65
C TRP A 461 -8.44 20.28 29.33
N LEU A 462 -8.27 19.04 29.81
CA LEU A 462 -7.13 18.20 29.44
C LEU A 462 -7.09 17.90 27.93
N THR A 463 -8.24 17.63 27.30
CA THR A 463 -8.31 17.42 25.84
C THR A 463 -7.94 18.67 25.06
N VAL A 464 -8.42 19.84 25.48
CA VAL A 464 -8.08 21.13 24.87
C VAL A 464 -6.60 21.45 25.06
N ALA A 465 -6.05 21.24 26.25
CA ALA A 465 -4.63 21.42 26.54
C ALA A 465 -3.75 20.50 25.67
N LEU A 466 -4.14 19.23 25.52
CA LEU A 466 -3.47 18.28 24.65
C LEU A 466 -3.50 18.68 23.18
N ALA A 467 -4.67 19.11 22.69
CA ALA A 467 -4.80 19.61 21.32
C ALA A 467 -3.95 20.86 21.10
N GLY A 468 -3.90 21.77 22.09
CA GLY A 468 -3.04 22.95 22.10
C GLY A 468 -1.55 22.61 22.06
N LEU A 469 -1.09 21.66 22.89
CA LEU A 469 0.31 21.20 22.88
C LEU A 469 0.68 20.51 21.56
N ALA A 470 -0.22 19.69 21.01
CA ALA A 470 -0.01 19.05 19.72
C ALA A 470 0.07 20.08 18.59
N ALA A 471 -0.81 21.09 18.60
CA ALA A 471 -0.77 22.20 17.65
C ALA A 471 0.51 23.04 17.80
N LEU A 472 0.91 23.37 19.04
CA LEU A 472 2.15 24.08 19.33
C LEU A 472 3.37 23.30 18.83
N GLY A 473 3.41 21.99 19.06
CA GLY A 473 4.48 21.13 18.56
C GLY A 473 4.54 21.08 17.04
N ALA A 474 3.39 20.92 16.38
CA ALA A 474 3.30 20.94 14.92
C ALA A 474 3.73 22.29 14.32
N LEU A 475 3.34 23.40 14.94
CA LEU A 475 3.75 24.75 14.54
C LEU A 475 5.25 24.98 14.76
N ALA A 476 5.79 24.62 15.92
CA ALA A 476 7.22 24.75 16.22
C ALA A 476 8.08 23.93 15.25
N PHE A 477 7.68 22.68 15.00
CA PHE A 477 8.34 21.82 14.02
C PHE A 477 8.26 22.41 12.59
N GLY A 478 7.04 22.76 12.15
CA GLY A 478 6.80 23.30 10.81
C GLY A 478 7.54 24.61 10.57
N ALA A 479 7.51 25.54 11.51
CA ALA A 479 8.23 26.81 11.45
C ALA A 479 9.74 26.59 11.37
N THR A 480 10.30 25.71 12.22
CA THR A 480 11.73 25.40 12.21
C THR A 480 12.18 24.81 10.89
N VAL A 481 11.43 23.84 10.35
CA VAL A 481 11.74 23.23 9.05
C VAL A 481 11.65 24.26 7.93
N LEU A 482 10.61 25.11 7.92
CA LEU A 482 10.43 26.15 6.91
C LEU A 482 11.55 27.20 6.96
N LEU A 483 11.96 27.64 8.16
CA LEU A 483 13.08 28.57 8.35
C LEU A 483 14.39 27.97 7.86
N LEU A 484 14.71 26.73 8.26
CA LEU A 484 15.91 26.03 7.79
C LEU A 484 15.89 25.79 6.27
N TRP A 485 14.71 25.56 5.69
CA TRP A 485 14.54 25.41 4.26
C TRP A 485 14.76 26.74 3.51
N GLN A 486 14.30 27.86 4.07
CA GLN A 486 14.53 29.20 3.53
C GLN A 486 16.00 29.62 3.61
N VAL A 487 16.66 29.41 4.76
CA VAL A 487 18.07 29.76 4.98
C VAL A 487 19.01 29.03 4.02
N VAL A 488 18.68 27.79 3.64
CA VAL A 488 19.49 26.97 2.71
C VAL A 488 19.14 27.26 1.24
N GLY A 489 18.30 28.26 0.95
CA GLY A 489 17.98 28.67 -0.42
C GLY A 489 16.97 27.76 -1.15
N ARG A 490 16.02 27.16 -0.41
CA ARG A 490 14.91 26.34 -0.95
C ARG A 490 15.33 25.21 -1.90
N PRO A 491 16.24 24.30 -1.48
CA PRO A 491 16.61 23.18 -2.33
C PRO A 491 15.40 22.27 -2.60
N GLN A 492 15.41 21.63 -3.77
CA GLN A 492 14.41 20.62 -4.14
C GLN A 492 14.54 19.42 -3.19
N GLY A 493 13.52 19.18 -2.38
CA GLY A 493 13.52 18.17 -1.31
C GLY A 493 12.12 17.75 -0.88
N GLY A 494 12.01 17.00 0.22
CA GLY A 494 10.73 16.55 0.77
C GLY A 494 9.77 17.72 1.09
N GLU A 495 10.32 18.85 1.52
CA GLU A 495 9.59 20.08 1.84
C GLU A 495 8.89 20.68 0.60
N SER A 496 9.58 20.67 -0.55
CA SER A 496 9.00 21.12 -1.82
C SER A 496 7.88 20.20 -2.32
N MET A 497 7.95 18.90 -2.02
CA MET A 497 6.90 17.93 -2.31
C MET A 497 5.67 18.17 -1.43
N VAL A 498 5.87 18.37 -0.11
CA VAL A 498 4.78 18.67 0.83
C VAL A 498 4.12 20.00 0.50
N LEU A 499 4.89 21.06 0.23
CA LEU A 499 4.36 22.36 -0.18
C LEU A 499 3.61 22.28 -1.52
N GLY A 500 4.09 21.48 -2.48
CA GLY A 500 3.40 21.23 -3.75
C GLY A 500 2.03 20.55 -3.58
N ILE A 501 1.91 19.63 -2.62
CA ILE A 501 0.64 18.98 -2.29
C ILE A 501 -0.30 19.96 -1.59
N VAL A 502 0.19 20.69 -0.58
CA VAL A 502 -0.60 21.68 0.19
C VAL A 502 -1.11 22.80 -0.70
N THR A 503 -0.26 23.37 -1.57
CA THR A 503 -0.67 24.43 -2.51
C THR A 503 -1.68 23.94 -3.54
N LYS A 504 -1.57 22.71 -4.04
CA LYS A 504 -2.58 22.10 -4.91
C LYS A 504 -3.91 21.87 -4.18
N MET A 505 -3.88 21.44 -2.92
CA MET A 505 -5.09 21.27 -2.09
C MET A 505 -5.77 22.61 -1.80
N LEU A 506 -5.00 23.64 -1.44
CA LEU A 506 -5.51 24.99 -1.21
C LEU A 506 -6.08 25.64 -2.48
N ARG A 507 -5.46 25.40 -3.65
CA ARG A 507 -6.00 25.82 -4.95
C ARG A 507 -7.28 25.09 -5.33
N ARG A 508 -7.39 23.78 -5.05
CA ARG A 508 -8.64 23.03 -5.22
C ARG A 508 -9.74 23.46 -4.25
N GLY A 509 -9.39 23.80 -3.01
CA GLY A 509 -10.33 24.36 -2.03
C GLY A 509 -10.78 25.80 -2.34
N ARG A 510 -9.94 26.59 -3.03
CA ARG A 510 -10.30 27.93 -3.54
C ARG A 510 -10.91 27.92 -4.94
N GLY A 511 -10.97 26.77 -5.61
CA GLY A 511 -11.45 26.60 -6.98
C GLY A 511 -12.93 26.21 -7.12
N SER A 512 -13.80 26.66 -6.20
CA SER A 512 -15.27 26.62 -6.36
C SER A 512 -15.92 28.01 -6.35
N ALA A 513 -15.11 29.08 -6.47
CA ALA A 513 -15.60 30.41 -6.84
C ALA A 513 -15.14 30.69 -8.27
N ALA A 514 -16.10 30.96 -9.14
CA ALA A 514 -15.95 31.08 -10.59
C ALA A 514 -14.78 31.98 -11.04
N ALA A 515 -13.98 31.49 -11.97
CA ALA A 515 -13.18 32.30 -12.88
C ALA A 515 -13.76 32.14 -14.30
N PRO A 516 -14.08 33.24 -15.02
CA PRO A 516 -14.69 33.16 -16.34
C PRO A 516 -13.62 32.97 -17.43
N GLY A 517 -13.81 31.93 -18.26
CA GLY A 517 -13.35 31.89 -19.65
C GLY A 517 -11.91 31.44 -19.91
N GLU A 518 -11.65 30.13 -19.85
CA GLU A 518 -10.64 29.52 -20.73
C GLU A 518 -11.32 29.14 -22.05
N ARG A 519 -10.94 29.83 -23.12
CA ARG A 519 -11.37 29.52 -24.50
C ARG A 519 -10.78 28.17 -24.93
N PRO A 520 -11.52 27.33 -25.68
CA PRO A 520 -10.91 26.16 -26.32
C PRO A 520 -9.85 26.60 -27.34
N ALA A 521 -8.75 25.85 -27.40
CA ALA A 521 -7.62 26.04 -28.32
C ALA A 521 -8.07 26.25 -29.77
N SER A 522 -7.39 27.15 -30.48
CA SER A 522 -7.74 27.57 -31.84
C SER A 522 -7.35 26.52 -32.89
N SER A 523 -8.00 26.55 -34.05
CA SER A 523 -7.74 25.65 -35.19
C SER A 523 -6.28 25.64 -35.67
N ALA A 524 -5.55 26.74 -35.47
CA ALA A 524 -4.12 26.84 -35.81
C ALA A 524 -3.22 25.97 -34.91
N GLU A 525 -3.63 25.75 -33.65
CA GLU A 525 -2.91 24.91 -32.70
C GLU A 525 -3.10 23.42 -33.01
N GLN A 526 -4.27 23.06 -33.55
CA GLN A 526 -4.53 21.70 -34.04
C GLN A 526 -3.82 21.41 -35.36
N GLU A 527 -3.75 22.37 -36.29
CA GLU A 527 -2.96 22.23 -37.52
C GLU A 527 -1.46 22.06 -37.24
N ALA A 528 -0.91 22.78 -36.26
CA ALA A 528 0.48 22.63 -35.86
C ALA A 528 0.79 21.22 -35.29
N VAL A 529 -0.12 20.65 -34.49
CA VAL A 529 0.02 19.29 -33.95
C VAL A 529 -0.08 18.23 -35.06
N HIS A 530 -0.95 18.42 -36.05
CA HIS A 530 -1.05 17.52 -37.20
C HIS A 530 0.14 17.61 -38.15
N ALA A 531 0.75 18.79 -38.30
CA ALA A 531 1.97 18.97 -39.08
C ALA A 531 3.19 18.30 -38.41
N ASP A 532 3.37 18.50 -37.11
CA ASP A 532 4.46 17.88 -36.32
C ASP A 532 4.34 16.34 -36.31
N ALA A 533 3.13 15.80 -36.16
CA ALA A 533 2.89 14.36 -36.26
C ALA A 533 3.24 13.78 -37.64
N ARG A 534 2.96 14.52 -38.74
CA ARG A 534 3.32 14.10 -40.11
C ARG A 534 4.83 14.07 -40.31
N ASP A 535 5.54 15.09 -39.85
CA ASP A 535 7.00 15.18 -39.99
C ASP A 535 7.71 14.09 -39.18
N GLN A 536 7.22 13.77 -37.98
CA GLN A 536 7.75 12.69 -37.15
C GLN A 536 7.52 11.30 -37.77
N ILE A 537 6.34 11.06 -38.36
CA ILE A 537 6.05 9.81 -39.08
C ILE A 537 6.95 9.67 -40.30
N PHE A 538 7.14 10.75 -41.08
CA PHE A 538 7.98 10.74 -42.27
C PHE A 538 9.46 10.50 -41.90
N ALA A 539 9.97 11.15 -40.85
CA ALA A 539 11.33 10.94 -40.36
C ALA A 539 11.56 9.49 -39.89
N LEU A 540 10.60 8.90 -39.17
CA LEU A 540 10.69 7.51 -38.70
C LEU A 540 10.61 6.48 -39.85
N ALA A 541 9.74 6.72 -40.84
CA ALA A 541 9.62 5.87 -42.02
C ALA A 541 10.89 5.93 -42.89
N THR A 542 11.48 7.12 -43.05
CA THR A 542 12.71 7.33 -43.84
C THR A 542 13.95 6.77 -43.14
N ALA A 543 14.02 6.88 -41.81
CA ALA A 543 15.09 6.28 -41.01
C ALA A 543 15.02 4.74 -41.03
N SER A 544 13.82 4.16 -41.05
CA SER A 544 13.62 2.71 -41.08
C SER A 544 13.89 2.09 -42.45
N THR A 545 13.81 2.86 -43.54
CA THR A 545 14.07 2.39 -44.92
C THR A 545 15.52 2.56 -45.36
N LYS A 546 16.29 3.48 -44.75
CA LYS A 546 17.74 3.60 -45.00
C LYS A 546 18.60 2.53 -44.32
N ALA A 547 18.07 1.82 -43.30
CA ALA A 547 18.82 0.84 -42.52
C ALA A 547 18.56 -0.63 -42.94
N THR A 548 17.38 -0.94 -43.48
CA THR A 548 17.00 -2.29 -43.94
C THR A 548 15.93 -2.18 -45.05
N ALA A 549 15.96 -3.07 -46.03
CA ALA A 549 14.97 -3.12 -47.13
C ALA A 549 13.54 -3.47 -46.66
N GLU A 550 13.39 -3.89 -45.40
CA GLU A 550 12.11 -4.09 -44.72
C GLU A 550 12.06 -3.25 -43.43
N PRO A 551 10.90 -2.60 -43.12
CA PRO A 551 10.75 -1.79 -41.92
C PRO A 551 10.65 -2.66 -40.66
N ALA A 552 11.43 -2.32 -39.62
CA ALA A 552 11.41 -3.03 -38.34
C ALA A 552 10.03 -2.94 -37.65
N ALA A 553 9.56 -4.05 -37.05
CA ALA A 553 8.26 -4.11 -36.37
C ALA A 553 8.06 -3.02 -35.30
N SER A 554 9.13 -2.59 -34.63
CA SER A 554 9.12 -1.47 -33.67
C SER A 554 8.72 -0.12 -34.29
N SER A 555 9.02 0.08 -35.57
CA SER A 555 8.68 1.31 -36.31
C SER A 555 7.18 1.37 -36.58
N VAL A 556 6.56 0.22 -36.91
CA VAL A 556 5.10 0.11 -37.14
C VAL A 556 4.31 0.42 -35.87
N TYR A 557 4.73 -0.14 -34.72
CA TYR A 557 4.09 0.17 -33.43
C TYR A 557 4.26 1.63 -33.02
N ARG A 558 5.41 2.27 -33.30
CA ARG A 558 5.62 3.71 -33.05
C ARG A 558 4.76 4.60 -33.95
N ILE A 559 4.63 4.26 -35.22
CA ILE A 559 3.76 4.99 -36.15
C ILE A 559 2.30 4.90 -35.69
N LEU A 560 1.84 3.71 -35.28
CA LEU A 560 0.51 3.53 -34.69
C LEU A 560 0.31 4.36 -33.43
N ASP A 561 1.32 4.44 -32.56
CA ASP A 561 1.24 5.24 -31.32
C ASP A 561 1.16 6.75 -31.61
N ILE A 562 1.93 7.26 -32.59
CA ILE A 562 1.84 8.66 -33.04
C ILE A 562 0.45 8.94 -33.65
N LEU A 563 -0.07 8.02 -34.45
CA LEU A 563 -1.42 8.15 -35.01
C LEU A 563 -2.52 8.12 -33.94
N MET A 564 -2.36 7.31 -32.88
CA MET A 564 -3.26 7.33 -31.72
C MET A 564 -3.15 8.63 -30.91
N GLN A 565 -1.93 9.15 -30.69
CA GLN A 565 -1.69 10.41 -29.98
C GLN A 565 -2.25 11.62 -30.73
N ALA A 566 -2.17 11.62 -32.07
CA ALA A 566 -2.82 12.59 -32.93
C ALA A 566 -4.35 12.37 -33.07
N ASN A 567 -4.90 11.37 -32.39
CA ASN A 567 -6.31 10.98 -32.40
C ASN A 567 -6.84 10.60 -33.81
N LEU A 568 -5.95 10.11 -34.69
CA LEU A 568 -6.24 9.69 -36.06
C LEU A 568 -6.68 8.22 -36.15
N VAL A 569 -6.38 7.40 -35.14
CA VAL A 569 -6.75 5.98 -35.04
C VAL A 569 -7.20 5.66 -33.61
N GLN A 570 -8.24 4.85 -33.44
CA GLN A 570 -8.70 4.35 -32.13
C GLN A 570 -8.90 2.83 -32.15
N PRO A 571 -8.47 2.10 -31.11
CA PRO A 571 -8.73 0.67 -31.00
C PRO A 571 -10.17 0.38 -30.56
N THR A 572 -10.82 -0.60 -31.18
CA THR A 572 -12.14 -1.10 -30.77
C THR A 572 -12.10 -2.61 -30.49
N ASP A 573 -12.88 -3.02 -29.48
CA ASP A 573 -13.06 -4.40 -29.03
C ASP A 573 -14.31 -4.96 -29.72
N ASN A 574 -14.22 -6.03 -30.51
CA ASN A 574 -15.38 -6.54 -31.24
C ASN A 574 -15.62 -8.04 -31.03
N ARG A 575 -16.73 -8.35 -30.34
CA ARG A 575 -17.45 -9.62 -30.37
C ARG A 575 -18.71 -9.44 -31.20
N SER A 576 -18.66 -9.76 -32.48
CA SER A 576 -19.77 -10.27 -33.29
C SER A 576 -19.34 -10.27 -34.77
N ILE A 577 -19.86 -11.23 -35.54
CA ILE A 577 -19.67 -11.51 -36.97
C ILE A 577 -18.90 -12.83 -37.18
N GLU A 578 -19.64 -13.94 -37.07
CA GLU A 578 -19.36 -15.19 -37.78
C GLU A 578 -20.17 -15.20 -39.08
N GLY A 579 -19.55 -15.72 -40.15
CA GLY A 579 -20.24 -16.17 -41.36
C GLY A 579 -20.45 -15.12 -42.46
N GLU A 580 -19.46 -14.98 -43.36
CA GLU A 580 -19.60 -14.92 -44.83
C GLU A 580 -18.26 -14.53 -45.50
N GLN A 581 -18.06 -14.96 -46.74
CA GLN A 581 -16.79 -14.94 -47.48
C GLN A 581 -16.09 -13.57 -47.57
N TYR A 582 -14.77 -13.63 -47.50
CA TYR A 582 -13.95 -12.78 -46.64
C TYR A 582 -12.99 -11.88 -47.46
N GLN A 583 -13.49 -10.76 -48.01
CA GLN A 583 -12.65 -9.71 -48.64
C GLN A 583 -12.45 -8.50 -47.70
N PRO A 584 -11.21 -7.97 -47.58
CA PRO A 584 -10.94 -6.86 -46.68
C PRO A 584 -11.50 -5.52 -47.19
N ARG A 585 -12.37 -4.88 -46.41
CA ARG A 585 -13.07 -3.63 -46.77
C ARG A 585 -12.67 -2.47 -45.86
N ILE A 586 -12.43 -1.30 -46.47
CA ILE A 586 -12.36 -0.03 -45.74
C ILE A 586 -13.79 0.51 -45.64
N THR A 587 -14.22 0.87 -44.44
CA THR A 587 -15.56 1.41 -44.19
C THR A 587 -15.45 2.82 -43.62
N LEU A 588 -16.03 3.81 -44.29
CA LEU A 588 -16.15 5.16 -43.73
C LEU A 588 -17.36 5.19 -42.79
N VAL A 589 -17.16 5.62 -41.55
CA VAL A 589 -18.25 5.73 -40.56
C VAL A 589 -18.48 7.20 -40.21
N CYS A 590 -19.69 7.69 -40.42
CA CYS A 590 -20.04 9.05 -40.02
C CYS A 590 -20.22 9.12 -38.51
N GLN A 591 -19.39 9.90 -37.80
CA GLN A 591 -19.44 10.03 -36.35
C GLN A 591 -20.73 10.72 -35.83
N ARG A 592 -21.52 11.35 -36.71
CA ARG A 592 -22.73 12.09 -36.32
C ARG A 592 -24.02 11.32 -36.55
N CYS A 593 -24.16 10.62 -37.68
CA CYS A 593 -25.36 9.84 -38.00
C CYS A 593 -25.15 8.32 -37.93
N GLY A 594 -23.92 7.85 -37.71
CA GLY A 594 -23.59 6.42 -37.65
C GLY A 594 -23.62 5.71 -39.01
N GLN A 595 -23.90 6.42 -40.11
CA GLN A 595 -24.00 5.80 -41.43
C GLN A 595 -22.63 5.32 -41.92
N SER A 596 -22.54 4.04 -42.29
CA SER A 596 -21.33 3.41 -42.81
C SER A 596 -21.38 3.29 -44.33
N THR A 597 -20.30 3.65 -45.01
CA THR A 597 -20.17 3.54 -46.48
C THR A 597 -18.94 2.70 -46.80
N PRO A 598 -19.11 1.50 -47.39
CA PRO A 598 -17.97 0.65 -47.75
C PRO A 598 -17.28 1.17 -49.02
N ILE A 599 -15.96 1.36 -48.95
CA ILE A 599 -15.13 1.66 -50.11
C ILE A 599 -14.66 0.33 -50.70
N ARG A 600 -15.12 0.00 -51.91
CA ARG A 600 -14.73 -1.23 -52.61
C ARG A 600 -13.44 -1.01 -53.41
N GLY A 601 -12.51 -1.96 -53.37
CA GLY A 601 -11.37 -2.03 -54.29
C GLY A 601 -10.16 -1.13 -54.01
N HIS A 602 -10.02 -0.58 -52.80
CA HIS A 602 -8.92 0.34 -52.50
C HIS A 602 -7.58 -0.38 -52.27
N ALA A 603 -6.53 0.01 -53.03
CA ALA A 603 -5.19 -0.58 -52.99
C ALA A 603 -4.56 -0.65 -51.59
N ALA A 604 -4.90 0.29 -50.70
CA ALA A 604 -4.40 0.35 -49.33
C ALA A 604 -4.76 -0.89 -48.48
N SER A 605 -5.94 -1.47 -48.71
CA SER A 605 -6.39 -2.68 -48.01
C SER A 605 -5.50 -3.88 -48.38
N ASN A 606 -5.19 -4.01 -49.67
CA ASN A 606 -4.31 -5.06 -50.18
C ASN A 606 -2.87 -4.88 -49.66
N ILE A 607 -2.33 -3.66 -49.68
CA ILE A 607 -0.97 -3.36 -49.20
C ILE A 607 -0.81 -3.76 -47.72
N ILE A 608 -1.79 -3.44 -46.88
CA ILE A 608 -1.75 -3.77 -45.45
C ILE A 608 -1.85 -5.29 -45.24
N SER A 609 -2.69 -5.99 -46.01
CA SER A 609 -2.81 -7.45 -45.90
C SER A 609 -1.56 -8.19 -46.38
N VAL A 610 -0.93 -7.71 -47.45
CA VAL A 610 0.32 -8.26 -48.01
C VAL A 610 1.49 -8.00 -47.08
N ALA A 611 1.60 -6.79 -46.52
CA ALA A 611 2.63 -6.46 -45.53
C ALA A 611 2.48 -7.28 -44.24
N ALA A 612 1.25 -7.51 -43.77
CA ALA A 612 1.01 -8.38 -42.61
C ALA A 612 1.33 -9.85 -42.91
N GLY A 613 0.98 -10.35 -44.09
CA GLY A 613 1.32 -11.71 -44.54
C GLY A 613 2.83 -11.91 -44.68
N ALA A 614 3.55 -10.95 -45.25
CA ALA A 614 5.01 -10.97 -45.36
C ALA A 614 5.70 -10.96 -43.98
N ALA A 615 5.08 -10.32 -42.97
CA ALA A 615 5.54 -10.31 -41.58
C ALA A 615 5.09 -11.55 -40.76
N GLY A 616 4.49 -12.57 -41.39
CA GLY A 616 4.05 -13.80 -40.73
C GLY A 616 2.80 -13.63 -39.85
N PHE A 617 2.04 -12.54 -40.03
CA PHE A 617 0.88 -12.20 -39.22
C PHE A 617 -0.42 -12.48 -39.97
N HIS A 618 -1.25 -13.38 -39.44
CA HIS A 618 -2.60 -13.63 -39.99
C HIS A 618 -3.61 -12.67 -39.35
N MET A 619 -4.09 -11.69 -40.13
CA MET A 619 -5.14 -10.78 -39.68
C MET A 619 -6.46 -11.54 -39.47
N THR A 620 -6.92 -11.61 -38.22
CA THR A 620 -8.18 -12.27 -37.83
C THR A 620 -9.42 -11.40 -38.01
N ALA A 621 -9.27 -10.08 -38.17
CA ALA A 621 -10.34 -9.16 -38.57
C ALA A 621 -9.88 -8.34 -39.79
N LYS A 622 -10.70 -8.32 -40.85
CA LYS A 622 -10.34 -7.76 -42.17
C LYS A 622 -11.02 -6.42 -42.49
N THR A 623 -11.43 -5.65 -41.48
CA THR A 623 -12.16 -4.38 -41.70
C THR A 623 -11.41 -3.21 -41.07
N ILE A 624 -11.12 -2.18 -41.87
CA ILE A 624 -10.53 -0.93 -41.40
C ILE A 624 -11.64 0.12 -41.40
N GLU A 625 -11.98 0.65 -40.22
CA GLU A 625 -12.99 1.71 -40.08
C GLU A 625 -12.30 3.08 -39.97
N VAL A 626 -12.75 4.04 -40.78
CA VAL A 626 -12.25 5.41 -40.76
C VAL A 626 -13.39 6.34 -40.39
N GLY A 627 -13.28 6.97 -39.22
CA GLY A 627 -14.28 7.91 -38.71
C GLY A 627 -14.18 9.28 -39.40
N GLY A 628 -15.32 9.85 -39.80
CA GLY A 628 -15.37 11.19 -40.39
C GLY A 628 -16.77 11.83 -40.32
N HIS A 629 -16.96 12.96 -40.98
CA HIS A 629 -18.26 13.59 -41.16
C HIS A 629 -18.71 13.48 -42.62
N CYS A 630 -19.89 12.94 -42.87
CA CYS A 630 -20.41 12.82 -44.24
C CYS A 630 -20.98 14.16 -44.73
N ALA A 631 -20.90 14.42 -46.04
CA ALA A 631 -21.42 15.64 -46.66
C ALA A 631 -22.95 15.85 -46.49
N ARG A 632 -23.69 14.81 -46.11
CA ARG A 632 -25.12 14.88 -45.78
C ARG A 632 -25.41 15.41 -44.37
N CYS A 633 -24.39 15.56 -43.52
CA CYS A 633 -24.52 16.14 -42.18
C CYS A 633 -24.09 17.62 -42.22
N PRO A 634 -25.01 18.59 -42.04
CA PRO A 634 -24.67 20.01 -42.10
C PRO A 634 -23.72 20.41 -40.96
N THR A 635 -22.61 21.07 -41.28
CA THR A 635 -21.69 21.70 -40.32
C THR A 635 -22.44 22.71 -39.42
N PRO A 636 -22.28 22.68 -38.09
CA PRO A 636 -23.08 23.53 -37.21
C PRO A 636 -22.65 25.00 -37.31
N SER A 637 -23.50 25.84 -37.88
CA SER A 637 -23.56 27.27 -37.57
C SER A 637 -24.17 27.47 -36.17
N ARG A 638 -23.47 28.21 -35.31
CA ARG A 638 -23.87 28.88 -34.05
C ARG A 638 -25.17 28.39 -33.33
N GLN A 639 -24.96 27.94 -32.09
CA GLN A 639 -25.86 27.96 -30.91
C GLN A 639 -27.37 27.72 -31.12
N VAL A 640 -27.86 26.58 -30.63
CA VAL A 640 -29.00 26.51 -29.68
C VAL A 640 -28.84 25.24 -28.83
N THR A 641 -28.77 25.42 -27.51
CA THR A 641 -28.90 24.38 -26.48
C THR A 641 -30.30 23.77 -26.47
N ARG A 642 -30.44 22.44 -26.60
CA ARG A 642 -31.56 21.68 -26.00
C ARG A 642 -31.18 20.20 -25.73
N PRO A 643 -31.81 19.59 -24.71
CA PRO A 643 -31.29 18.42 -24.01
C PRO A 643 -31.56 17.10 -24.75
N TYR A 644 -30.66 16.14 -24.53
CA TYR A 644 -30.76 14.74 -24.96
C TYR A 644 -32.11 14.11 -24.55
N PRO A 645 -32.88 13.52 -25.48
CA PRO A 645 -33.85 12.51 -25.11
C PRO A 645 -33.14 11.16 -24.93
N LYS A 646 -33.38 10.53 -23.79
CA LYS A 646 -33.15 9.09 -23.59
C LYS A 646 -34.08 8.30 -24.50
N ARG A 647 -33.58 7.20 -25.10
CA ARG A 647 -34.22 5.86 -25.21
C ARG A 647 -33.52 4.99 -26.26
N PRO A 648 -33.77 3.67 -26.28
CA PRO A 648 -34.37 2.81 -25.25
C PRO A 648 -33.34 2.02 -24.45
#